data_AF-A0A1Z9L1M2-F1
#
_entry.id   AF-A0A1Z9L1M2-F1
#
_cell.length_a   1.000
_cell.length_b   1.000
_cell.length_c   1.000
_cell.angle_alpha   90.00
_cell.angle_beta   90.00
_cell.angle_gamma   90.00
#
_symmetry.space_group_name_H-M   'P 1'
#
loop_
_entity.id
_entity.type
_entity.pdbx_description
1 polymer ?
#
loop_
_entity_poly.entity_id
_entity_poly.type
_entity_poly.pdbx_seq_one_letter_code
_entity_poly.pdbx_strand_id
1 'polypeptide(L)'
;MISKLIKYVITVLIIINIQKSYSEELFINASTVEIDKTGKIVYAKGNVEIFDKDKNIIYSDNAEYDKGKGIVKTAGPTRILTSEKYEVNGEDITYDDNKKLIYSQSTTIITDPSQNKITVDMFNYLTLKKMFFSKGDIEVLDNRENKYLFSEIYIDEVKNKIVGSDIKSYFNENSFKEDKRNDPRFFANSATITKENTIFEKGVFTSCKIRENDKCPPWAIRAKTIEHNAAKKTIYYENAVMKIYDFPVFYFPKFFHPDPTVKRQSGFLVPRFTDSSMVGFGTTIPYFWAMSKDKDMTIAPKFYANENIIIFNEYRQAFINSNLIVDTSYTEGYKKTDDIKLPGSRSHFFAKYNADFSDEDYFSDLEVNIQRVSNPTYLEVHDINTELVDSSNNILNSNINYEYQDDTNYLGVSASVFEDLKKTDRSKYEYFLPSVSFERNIYNDKKLGLINLLSSAYVKNVEVDQTTKMWVNDFNWKSRPLSNIMGIKSEFEGLLKIVNYEADADTHKTEGFNSEASTALAYNTSLPLTKRNENNNLINFFTPKISFRYAPGHMRNIKDDDTKLDYSNLFSLNKNSQIDVIEKGTSIALGLEFSGNKLDENNIPGEENYSFAVGQVYNMSKNNDIPIRSSLNDQTSDIVGKGFIKLNENLRLENEFSLDQNFNDVNYNEFGGNLVSGKLNFNLKYLEENNHIGSTNYIKSDLKVELNEFSEMNFDFRRNLETESTEFYSLAYNYLNDCLRAGVVFRRKFYEDRDLEHSDSLMFKISLIPLGDAFAPAIK
;
A
#
# COMPACT_ATOMS: atom_id res chain seq x y z
N MET A 1 61.15 76.24 57.29
CA MET A 1 59.67 76.20 57.48
C MET A 1 59.38 74.97 58.31
N ILE A 2 59.08 75.06 59.60
CA ILE A 2 57.87 75.67 60.19
C ILE A 2 56.60 75.01 59.64
N SER A 3 55.85 74.42 60.58
CA SER A 3 54.40 74.18 60.60
C SER A 3 53.86 72.98 59.83
N LYS A 4 53.09 72.04 60.40
CA LYS A 4 52.54 71.74 61.75
C LYS A 4 51.88 70.36 61.52
N LEU A 5 52.30 69.23 62.08
CA LEU A 5 52.27 68.81 63.48
C LEU A 5 50.96 69.16 64.24
N ILE A 6 50.30 68.09 64.68
CA ILE A 6 49.46 67.95 65.89
C ILE A 6 47.98 68.35 65.78
N LYS A 7 47.12 67.30 65.84
CA LYS A 7 45.93 67.10 66.71
C LYS A 7 45.04 66.05 66.03
N TYR A 8 44.84 64.79 66.43
CA TYR A 8 45.05 63.94 67.62
C TYR A 8 44.88 62.50 67.04
N VAL A 9 45.79 61.51 67.11
CA VAL A 9 46.35 60.75 68.25
C VAL A 9 45.32 60.27 69.27
N ILE A 10 45.31 58.94 69.45
CA ILE A 10 44.67 58.13 70.51
C ILE A 10 43.15 58.00 70.30
N THR A 11 42.62 56.79 70.08
CA THR A 11 42.50 55.68 71.05
C THR A 11 42.43 54.35 70.27
N VAL A 12 43.28 53.34 70.56
CA VAL A 12 42.93 52.15 71.41
C VAL A 12 41.99 51.19 70.67
N LEU A 13 42.16 49.89 70.56
CA LEU A 13 43.05 48.85 71.06
C LEU A 13 42.68 47.61 70.21
N ILE A 14 43.55 46.61 70.13
CA ILE A 14 43.18 45.17 70.18
C ILE A 14 41.81 44.82 69.54
N ILE A 15 41.82 44.45 68.25
CA ILE A 15 40.82 43.50 67.75
C ILE A 15 41.57 42.20 67.51
N ILE A 16 41.63 41.43 68.59
CA ILE A 16 41.75 39.98 68.51
C ILE A 16 40.67 39.56 67.52
N ASN A 17 41.12 39.03 66.38
CA ASN A 17 40.27 38.33 65.43
C ASN A 17 39.79 37.05 66.13
N ILE A 18 38.79 37.19 67.00
CA ILE A 18 37.99 36.06 67.47
C ILE A 18 37.12 35.71 66.26
N GLN A 19 37.57 34.74 65.47
CA GLN A 19 36.68 33.97 64.62
C GLN A 19 35.62 33.33 65.52
N LYS A 20 34.50 34.04 65.70
CA LYS A 20 33.26 33.41 66.12
C LYS A 20 32.72 32.68 64.90
N SER A 21 33.14 31.43 64.74
CA SER A 21 32.42 30.43 63.95
C SER A 21 31.11 30.15 64.69
N TYR A 22 30.07 30.92 64.38
CA TYR A 22 28.71 30.45 64.57
C TYR A 22 28.40 29.61 63.35
N SER A 23 28.37 28.30 63.54
CA SER A 23 27.66 27.40 62.64
C SER A 23 26.21 27.88 62.60
N GLU A 24 25.79 28.53 61.50
CA GLU A 24 24.37 28.70 61.20
C GLU A 24 23.73 27.31 61.18
N GLU A 25 22.88 27.05 62.17
CA GLU A 25 22.27 25.75 62.41
C GLU A 25 21.33 25.37 61.25
N LEU A 26 21.36 24.10 60.85
CA LEU A 26 20.39 23.52 59.91
C LEU A 26 18.97 23.64 60.49
N PHE A 27 18.02 24.07 59.68
CA PHE A 27 16.63 24.18 60.10
C PHE A 27 15.95 22.82 59.99
N ILE A 28 15.55 22.26 61.14
CA ILE A 28 14.89 20.95 61.25
C ILE A 28 13.53 21.15 61.94
N ASN A 29 12.46 20.75 61.27
CA ASN A 29 11.09 20.73 61.80
C ASN A 29 10.67 19.26 62.01
N ALA A 30 10.05 18.93 63.14
CA ALA A 30 9.59 17.56 63.44
C ALA A 30 8.55 17.55 64.56
N SER A 31 7.80 16.45 64.68
CA SER A 31 6.79 16.26 65.72
C SER A 31 7.42 16.14 67.11
N THR A 32 8.56 15.46 67.21
CA THR A 32 9.37 15.41 68.43
C THR A 32 10.85 15.59 68.10
N VAL A 33 11.55 16.34 68.96
CA VAL A 33 12.99 16.58 68.85
C VAL A 33 13.63 16.26 70.21
N GLU A 34 14.51 15.27 70.22
CA GLU A 34 15.31 14.86 71.38
C GLU A 34 16.77 15.24 71.14
N ILE A 35 17.44 15.79 72.16
CA ILE A 35 18.84 16.19 72.07
C ILE A 35 19.65 15.38 73.08
N ASP A 36 20.80 14.85 72.67
CA ASP A 36 21.67 14.10 73.57
C ASP A 36 22.22 14.98 74.72
N LYS A 37 22.62 14.37 75.85
CA LYS A 37 23.12 15.05 77.06
C LYS A 37 24.29 16.03 76.82
N THR A 38 25.04 15.88 75.74
CA THR A 38 26.16 16.73 75.31
C THR A 38 25.74 17.86 74.36
N GLY A 39 24.49 17.89 73.91
CA GLY A 39 23.97 18.88 72.98
C GLY A 39 24.45 18.72 71.54
N LYS A 40 25.16 17.63 71.22
CA LYS A 40 25.85 17.45 69.93
C LYS A 40 25.03 16.67 68.91
N ILE A 41 24.20 15.72 69.37
CA ILE A 41 23.33 14.93 68.48
C ILE A 41 21.88 15.34 68.70
N VAL A 42 21.17 15.59 67.59
CA VAL A 42 19.74 15.88 67.56
C VAL A 42 19.02 14.72 66.88
N TYR A 43 18.05 14.12 67.57
CA TYR A 43 17.15 13.10 67.04
C TYR A 43 15.78 13.73 66.77
N ALA A 44 15.36 13.75 65.50
CA ALA A 44 14.07 14.25 65.06
C ALA A 44 13.18 13.07 64.66
N LYS A 45 11.92 13.04 65.13
CA LYS A 45 10.95 11.98 64.82
C LYS A 45 9.57 12.54 64.46
N GLY A 46 8.92 11.88 63.51
CA GLY A 46 7.57 12.15 63.01
C GLY A 46 7.48 13.39 62.12
N ASN A 47 7.21 13.21 60.82
CA ASN A 47 7.12 14.28 59.82
C ASN A 47 8.34 15.24 59.86
N VAL A 48 9.54 14.68 59.81
CA VAL A 48 10.78 15.47 59.83
C VAL A 48 10.95 16.18 58.49
N GLU A 49 11.19 17.50 58.54
CA GLU A 49 11.55 18.33 57.40
C GLU A 49 12.88 19.03 57.69
N ILE A 50 13.90 18.81 56.87
CA ILE A 50 15.21 19.44 56.98
C ILE A 50 15.40 20.34 55.77
N PHE A 51 15.71 21.62 56.02
CA PHE A 51 15.98 22.60 54.98
C PHE A 51 17.48 22.86 54.94
N ASP A 52 18.10 22.54 53.80
CA ASP A 52 19.49 22.89 53.59
C ASP A 52 19.65 24.37 53.15
N LYS A 53 20.90 24.83 53.13
CA LYS A 53 21.24 26.22 52.75
C LYS A 53 21.05 26.50 51.26
N ASP A 54 20.95 25.45 50.45
CA ASP A 54 20.83 25.51 49.00
C ASP A 54 19.37 25.35 48.54
N LYS A 55 18.40 25.48 49.48
CA LYS A 55 16.94 25.39 49.27
C LYS A 55 16.44 24.01 48.86
N ASN A 56 17.17 22.95 49.18
CA ASN A 56 16.66 21.59 49.11
C ASN A 56 15.92 21.25 50.42
N ILE A 57 14.85 20.45 50.32
CA ILE A 57 14.03 20.03 51.46
C ILE A 57 14.08 18.50 51.56
N ILE A 58 14.51 17.97 52.69
CA ILE A 58 14.58 16.54 52.97
C ILE A 58 13.45 16.18 53.95
N TYR A 59 12.61 15.22 53.57
CA TYR A 59 11.48 14.70 54.33
C TYR A 59 11.77 13.27 54.80
N SER A 60 11.55 12.95 56.07
CA SER A 60 11.65 11.59 56.60
C SER A 60 10.84 11.41 57.89
N ASP A 61 10.58 10.17 58.30
CA ASP A 61 9.96 9.90 59.61
C ASP A 61 10.97 10.02 60.76
N ASN A 62 12.25 9.73 60.52
CA ASN A 62 13.28 9.77 61.54
C ASN A 62 14.58 10.34 60.97
N ALA A 63 15.21 11.26 61.69
CA ALA A 63 16.53 11.78 61.33
C ALA A 63 17.43 11.98 62.56
N GLU A 64 18.71 11.74 62.38
CA GLU A 64 19.78 12.01 63.34
C GLU A 64 20.72 13.06 62.76
N TYR A 65 20.93 14.17 63.47
CA TYR A 65 21.86 15.22 63.08
C TYR A 65 23.01 15.34 64.10
N ASP A 66 24.23 15.00 63.66
CA ASP A 66 25.48 15.20 64.39
C ASP A 66 26.01 16.62 64.09
N LYS A 67 25.73 17.56 65.00
CA LYS A 67 26.17 18.97 64.89
C LYS A 67 27.69 19.11 64.82
N GLY A 68 28.44 18.20 65.46
CA GLY A 68 29.90 18.24 65.50
C GLY A 68 30.55 17.85 64.17
N LYS A 69 29.87 17.00 63.40
CA LYS A 69 30.34 16.55 62.07
C LYS A 69 29.60 17.20 60.91
N GLY A 70 28.49 17.90 61.15
CA GLY A 70 27.64 18.47 60.10
C GLY A 70 26.94 17.40 59.25
N ILE A 71 26.63 16.24 59.84
CA ILE A 71 26.06 15.09 59.13
C ILE A 71 24.63 14.86 59.61
N VAL A 72 23.67 14.85 58.68
CA VAL A 72 22.31 14.38 58.91
C VAL A 72 22.15 13.00 58.30
N LYS A 73 21.58 12.05 59.03
CA LYS A 73 21.21 10.72 58.54
C LYS A 73 19.73 10.51 58.76
N THR A 74 19.01 10.17 57.70
CA THR A 74 17.63 9.70 57.83
C THR A 74 17.60 8.19 58.02
N ALA A 75 16.51 7.66 58.58
CA ALA A 75 16.30 6.22 58.73
C ALA A 75 14.94 5.83 58.16
N GLY A 76 14.95 4.93 57.16
CA GLY A 76 13.77 4.51 56.41
C GLY A 76 13.43 5.44 55.23
N PRO A 77 12.17 5.41 54.75
CA PRO A 77 11.72 6.18 53.59
C PRO A 77 12.04 7.67 53.74
N THR A 78 12.71 8.20 52.71
CA THR A 78 13.19 9.58 52.68
C THR A 78 12.92 10.17 51.31
N ARG A 79 12.33 11.36 51.30
CA ARG A 79 11.99 12.11 50.09
C ARG A 79 12.74 13.43 50.08
N ILE A 80 13.36 13.80 48.96
CA ILE A 80 14.06 15.08 48.81
C ILE A 80 13.40 15.85 47.69
N LEU A 81 13.10 17.11 47.92
CA LEU A 81 12.76 18.06 46.88
C LEU A 81 13.96 18.99 46.67
N THR A 82 14.59 18.92 45.51
CA THR A 82 15.74 19.79 45.19
C THR A 82 15.30 21.19 44.81
N SER A 83 16.25 22.13 44.81
CA SER A 83 16.00 23.52 44.43
C SER A 83 15.48 23.69 42.98
N GLU A 84 15.81 22.75 42.09
CA GLU A 84 15.33 22.70 40.70
C GLU A 84 14.12 21.77 40.52
N LYS A 85 13.46 21.39 41.63
CA LYS A 85 12.24 20.57 41.67
C LYS A 85 12.41 19.12 41.22
N TYR A 86 13.60 18.54 41.35
CA TYR A 86 13.75 17.09 41.26
C TYR A 86 13.25 16.47 42.56
N GLU A 87 12.56 15.34 42.44
CA GLU A 87 12.05 14.58 43.58
C GLU A 87 12.84 13.29 43.74
N VAL A 88 13.58 13.14 44.84
CA VAL A 88 14.41 11.96 45.12
C VAL A 88 13.72 11.15 46.19
N ASN A 89 13.23 9.96 45.85
CA ASN A 89 12.59 9.03 46.78
C ASN A 89 13.52 7.82 46.99
N GLY A 90 14.01 7.65 48.22
CA GLY A 90 14.90 6.54 48.57
C GLY A 90 14.84 6.23 50.06
N GLU A 91 15.85 5.52 50.55
CA GLU A 91 15.96 5.12 51.95
C GLU A 91 17.34 5.45 52.51
N ASP A 92 17.42 5.66 53.83
CA ASP A 92 18.66 5.82 54.60
C ASP A 92 19.65 6.84 54.01
N ILE A 93 19.15 8.04 53.73
CA ILE A 93 19.90 9.10 53.05
C ILE A 93 20.79 9.85 54.04
N THR A 94 22.03 10.14 53.62
CA THR A 94 22.97 10.96 54.39
C THR A 94 23.20 12.30 53.71
N TYR A 95 23.11 13.39 54.48
CA TYR A 95 23.54 14.74 54.07
C TYR A 95 24.77 15.18 54.86
N ASP A 96 25.86 15.46 54.15
CA ASP A 96 27.11 16.02 54.69
C ASP A 96 27.17 17.52 54.34
N ASP A 97 26.82 18.38 55.30
CA ASP A 97 26.79 19.84 55.12
C ASP A 97 28.18 20.44 54.88
N ASN A 98 29.23 19.79 55.39
CA ASN A 98 30.62 20.23 55.19
C ASN A 98 31.08 19.98 53.76
N LYS A 99 30.69 18.84 53.17
CA LYS A 99 31.01 18.49 51.78
C LYS A 99 29.98 18.97 50.77
N LYS A 100 28.83 19.45 51.21
CA LYS A 100 27.69 19.85 50.36
C LYS A 100 27.25 18.69 49.46
N LEU A 101 27.08 17.52 50.09
CA LEU A 101 26.82 16.25 49.44
C LEU A 101 25.66 15.52 50.13
N ILE A 102 24.63 15.19 49.37
CA ILE A 102 23.58 14.25 49.77
C ILE A 102 23.83 12.92 49.05
N TYR A 103 23.79 11.79 49.75
CA TYR A 103 24.05 10.50 49.13
C TYR A 103 23.30 9.34 49.80
N SER A 104 23.10 8.27 49.04
CA SER A 104 22.61 6.97 49.53
C SER A 104 23.26 5.82 48.75
N GLN A 105 23.34 4.64 49.39
CA GLN A 105 23.75 3.37 48.79
C GLN A 105 22.57 2.42 48.56
N SER A 106 21.35 2.90 48.83
CA SER A 106 20.11 2.16 48.62
C SER A 106 19.49 2.58 47.29
N THR A 107 18.75 1.65 46.68
CA THR A 107 18.00 1.92 45.44
C THR A 107 17.11 3.14 45.63
N THR A 108 17.27 4.11 44.73
CA THR A 108 16.63 5.42 44.80
C THR A 108 15.98 5.74 43.47
N ILE A 109 14.80 6.36 43.51
CA ILE A 109 14.09 6.85 42.33
C ILE A 109 14.19 8.38 42.33
N ILE A 110 14.87 8.94 41.33
CA ILE A 110 14.94 10.36 41.06
C ILE A 110 13.90 10.67 39.97
N THR A 111 12.95 11.55 40.25
CA THR A 111 11.97 12.02 39.28
C THR A 111 12.31 13.45 38.87
N ASP A 112 12.50 13.67 37.57
CA ASP A 112 12.83 14.99 37.03
C ASP A 112 11.55 15.86 36.83
N PRO A 113 11.71 17.17 36.55
CA PRO A 113 10.56 18.05 36.29
C PRO A 113 9.72 17.66 35.06
N SER A 114 10.25 16.82 34.17
CA SER A 114 9.55 16.29 32.98
C SER A 114 8.85 14.96 33.26
N GLN A 115 8.82 14.51 34.52
CA GLN A 115 8.26 13.24 34.98
C GLN A 115 9.00 11.98 34.49
N ASN A 116 10.27 12.12 34.09
CA ASN A 116 11.11 10.95 33.82
C ASN A 116 11.54 10.33 35.14
N LYS A 117 11.48 9.00 35.24
CA LYS A 117 11.87 8.24 36.43
C LYS A 117 13.26 7.65 36.22
N ILE A 118 14.19 7.99 37.11
CA ILE A 118 15.58 7.57 37.06
C ILE A 118 15.83 6.69 38.30
N THR A 119 15.82 5.39 38.10
CA THR A 119 16.13 4.40 39.14
C THR A 119 17.64 4.19 39.17
N VAL A 120 18.24 4.34 40.36
CA VAL A 120 19.68 4.23 40.58
C VAL A 120 19.97 3.38 41.81
N ASP A 121 21.00 2.55 41.77
CA ASP A 121 21.44 1.75 42.94
C ASP A 121 22.03 2.60 44.06
N MET A 122 22.66 3.72 43.68
CA MET A 122 23.25 4.69 44.58
C MET A 122 23.13 6.08 43.96
N PHE A 123 23.18 7.13 44.77
CA PHE A 123 23.34 8.49 44.23
C PHE A 123 24.26 9.34 45.09
N ASN A 124 24.94 10.27 44.44
CA ASN A 124 25.70 11.36 45.03
C ASN A 124 25.20 12.67 44.43
N TYR A 125 24.61 13.53 45.24
CA TYR A 125 24.09 14.83 44.83
C TYR A 125 24.92 15.97 45.44
N LEU A 126 25.64 16.68 44.59
CA LEU A 126 26.45 17.84 44.98
C LEU A 126 25.55 19.09 45.00
N THR A 127 25.11 19.53 46.18
CA THR A 127 24.11 20.60 46.33
C THR A 127 24.57 21.93 45.72
N LEU A 128 25.85 22.28 45.88
CA LEU A 128 26.45 23.50 45.30
C LEU A 128 26.49 23.48 43.76
N LYS A 129 26.74 22.31 43.17
CA LYS A 129 26.81 22.15 41.70
C LYS A 129 25.45 21.78 41.09
N LYS A 130 24.46 21.44 41.93
CA LYS A 130 23.14 20.93 41.53
C LYS A 130 23.27 19.79 40.54
N MET A 131 24.06 18.78 40.93
CA MET A 131 24.46 17.70 40.05
C MET A 131 24.39 16.36 40.75
N PHE A 132 23.68 15.41 40.15
CA PHE A 132 23.71 14.00 40.55
C PHE A 132 24.79 13.24 39.82
N PHE A 133 25.36 12.27 40.52
CA PHE A 133 26.19 11.21 39.98
C PHE A 133 25.69 9.87 40.51
N SER A 134 25.61 8.88 39.61
CA SER A 134 25.36 7.50 39.97
C SER A 134 26.21 6.54 39.14
N LYS A 135 26.46 5.36 39.71
CA LYS A 135 27.18 4.25 39.12
C LYS A 135 26.55 2.93 39.58
N GLY A 136 26.44 1.97 38.67
CA GLY A 136 25.78 0.69 38.91
C GLY A 136 24.75 0.39 37.82
N ASP A 137 23.69 -0.33 38.18
CA ASP A 137 22.54 -0.52 37.29
C ASP A 137 21.64 0.73 37.37
N ILE A 138 21.60 1.47 36.28
CA ILE A 138 20.84 2.73 36.18
C ILE A 138 19.79 2.56 35.08
N GLU A 139 18.53 2.82 35.43
CA GLU A 139 17.40 2.76 34.52
C GLU A 139 16.68 4.10 34.47
N VAL A 140 16.57 4.68 33.28
CA VAL A 140 15.74 5.86 33.01
C VAL A 140 14.52 5.45 32.21
N LEU A 141 13.35 5.75 32.71
CA LEU A 141 12.07 5.63 32.01
C LEU A 141 11.55 7.04 31.70
N ASP A 142 11.39 7.34 30.41
CA ASP A 142 10.80 8.61 30.00
C ASP A 142 9.26 8.60 30.12
N ASN A 143 8.65 9.77 29.95
CA ASN A 143 7.19 9.94 29.96
C ASN A 143 6.43 9.23 28.83
N ARG A 144 7.13 8.60 27.87
CA ARG A 144 6.59 7.77 26.79
C ARG A 144 6.93 6.30 26.97
N GLU A 145 7.41 5.91 28.15
CA GLU A 145 7.83 4.55 28.51
C GLU A 145 9.01 4.02 27.67
N ASN A 146 9.84 4.90 27.11
CA ASN A 146 11.13 4.50 26.55
C ASN A 146 12.11 4.22 27.69
N LYS A 147 12.87 3.13 27.54
CA LYS A 147 13.79 2.62 28.56
C LYS A 147 15.24 2.88 28.14
N TYR A 148 16.00 3.53 29.01
CA TYR A 148 17.43 3.78 28.83
C TYR A 148 18.21 3.20 29.99
N LEU A 149 19.18 2.34 29.69
CA LEU A 149 20.07 1.74 30.68
C LEU A 149 21.45 2.38 30.58
N PHE A 150 22.08 2.65 31.72
CA PHE A 150 23.43 3.22 31.81
C PHE A 150 24.27 2.47 32.85
N SER A 151 25.60 2.54 32.72
CA SER A 151 26.53 2.07 33.78
C SER A 151 26.98 3.20 34.70
N GLU A 152 27.03 4.43 34.18
CA GLU A 152 27.30 5.66 34.93
C GLU A 152 26.43 6.79 34.37
N ILE A 153 25.93 7.67 35.23
CA ILE A 153 25.11 8.82 34.84
C ILE A 153 25.50 10.07 35.63
N TYR A 154 25.50 11.20 34.94
CA TYR A 154 25.63 12.54 35.49
C TYR A 154 24.42 13.37 35.07
N ILE A 155 23.72 13.96 36.04
CA ILE A 155 22.52 14.78 35.80
C ILE A 155 22.82 16.19 36.29
N ASP A 156 22.90 17.15 35.38
CA ASP A 156 23.05 18.59 35.66
C ASP A 156 21.66 19.22 35.66
N GLU A 157 21.14 19.55 36.84
CA GLU A 157 19.78 20.09 37.01
C GLU A 157 19.63 21.45 36.33
N VAL A 158 20.66 22.32 36.41
CA VAL A 158 20.62 23.69 35.88
C VAL A 158 20.52 23.68 34.36
N LYS A 159 21.24 22.77 33.71
CA LYS A 159 21.24 22.64 32.24
C LYS A 159 20.20 21.65 31.71
N ASN A 160 19.46 20.96 32.58
CA ASN A 160 18.62 19.81 32.22
C ASN A 160 19.37 18.84 31.29
N LYS A 161 20.60 18.50 31.67
CA LYS A 161 21.52 17.72 30.84
C LYS A 161 21.87 16.41 31.54
N ILE A 162 21.69 15.31 30.83
CA ILE A 162 22.08 13.98 31.27
C ILE A 162 23.26 13.50 30.41
N VAL A 163 24.30 13.00 31.05
CA VAL A 163 25.43 12.34 30.38
C VAL A 163 25.61 10.98 30.99
N GLY A 164 25.69 9.93 30.18
CA GLY A 164 25.93 8.59 30.70
C GLY A 164 26.77 7.73 29.77
N SER A 165 27.34 6.65 30.32
CA SER A 165 28.15 5.67 29.60
C SER A 165 27.39 4.37 29.35
N ASP A 166 27.84 3.63 28.33
CA ASP A 166 27.35 2.30 27.96
C ASP A 166 25.83 2.22 27.79
N ILE A 167 25.28 3.26 27.14
CA ILE A 167 23.84 3.43 26.99
C ILE A 167 23.22 2.30 26.16
N LYS A 168 22.14 1.73 26.70
CA LYS A 168 21.23 0.86 25.95
C LYS A 168 19.83 1.44 25.96
N SER A 169 19.35 1.88 24.81
CA SER A 169 18.03 2.49 24.64
C SER A 169 17.09 1.52 23.94
N TYR A 170 15.89 1.37 24.48
CA TYR A 170 14.79 0.56 23.94
C TYR A 170 13.57 1.46 23.79
N PHE A 171 13.05 1.58 22.57
CA PHE A 171 11.95 2.49 22.25
C PHE A 171 10.62 1.74 22.19
N ASN A 172 9.59 2.29 22.82
CA ASN A 172 8.25 1.70 22.83
C ASN A 172 7.26 2.43 21.90
N GLU A 173 7.70 3.45 21.16
CA GLU A 173 6.80 4.23 20.30
C GLU A 173 6.30 3.44 19.07
N ASN A 174 4.99 3.51 18.83
CA ASN A 174 4.35 2.91 17.66
C ASN A 174 4.86 3.49 16.33
N SER A 175 5.36 4.71 16.31
CA SER A 175 5.95 5.36 15.13
C SER A 175 7.15 4.59 14.56
N PHE A 176 7.88 3.85 15.39
CA PHE A 176 9.01 3.02 14.96
C PHE A 176 8.58 1.59 14.55
N LYS A 177 7.32 1.20 14.80
CA LYS A 177 6.80 -0.15 14.65
C LYS A 177 5.89 -0.29 13.43
N GLU A 178 6.48 -0.14 12.24
CA GLU A 178 5.84 -0.50 10.95
C GLU A 178 5.39 -1.97 10.94
N ASP A 179 6.17 -2.85 11.57
CA ASP A 179 5.76 -4.19 11.95
C ASP A 179 5.64 -4.26 13.48
N LYS A 180 4.56 -4.86 14.01
CA LYS A 180 4.33 -5.04 15.44
C LYS A 180 5.45 -5.82 16.15
N ARG A 181 6.21 -6.61 15.39
CA ARG A 181 7.34 -7.42 15.86
C ARG A 181 8.63 -6.61 16.03
N ASN A 182 8.70 -5.37 15.52
CA ASN A 182 9.90 -4.56 15.59
C ASN A 182 10.25 -4.17 17.04
N ASP A 183 11.54 -4.25 17.36
CA ASP A 183 12.12 -3.87 18.67
C ASP A 183 13.22 -2.80 18.47
N PRO A 184 12.82 -1.55 18.21
CA PRO A 184 13.75 -0.48 17.90
C PRO A 184 14.66 -0.21 19.10
N ARG A 185 15.97 -0.27 18.84
CA ARG A 185 16.98 -0.12 19.88
C ARG A 185 18.21 0.62 19.40
N PHE A 186 18.85 1.27 20.36
CA PHE A 186 20.02 2.08 20.13
C PHE A 186 21.06 1.85 21.22
N PHE A 187 22.26 1.44 20.85
CA PHE A 187 23.38 1.19 21.76
C PHE A 187 24.55 2.13 21.45
N ALA A 188 25.21 2.69 22.47
CA ALA A 188 26.39 3.54 22.29
C ALA A 188 27.34 3.49 23.51
N ASN A 189 28.57 3.94 23.32
CA ASN A 189 29.55 4.05 24.41
C ASN A 189 29.20 5.19 25.38
N SER A 190 28.59 6.26 24.88
CA SER A 190 28.09 7.34 25.71
C SER A 190 26.94 8.08 25.04
N ALA A 191 26.05 8.62 25.85
CA ALA A 191 25.02 9.56 25.41
C ALA A 191 25.09 10.87 26.16
N THR A 192 24.77 11.95 25.45
CA THR A 192 24.45 13.26 26.01
C THR A 192 23.03 13.60 25.61
N ILE A 193 22.13 13.68 26.59
CA ILE A 193 20.72 14.00 26.42
C ILE A 193 20.50 15.43 26.95
N THR A 194 19.89 16.26 26.12
CA THR A 194 19.42 17.61 26.46
C THR A 194 17.99 17.75 26.00
N LYS A 195 17.34 18.88 26.33
CA LYS A 195 15.96 19.16 25.88
C LYS A 195 15.81 19.17 24.35
N GLU A 196 16.83 19.60 23.61
CA GLU A 196 16.75 19.79 22.15
C GLU A 196 17.47 18.70 21.36
N ASN A 197 18.59 18.20 21.87
CA ASN A 197 19.46 17.27 21.16
C ASN A 197 19.83 16.07 22.03
N THR A 198 19.85 14.90 21.40
CA THR A 198 20.44 13.69 21.95
C THR A 198 21.60 13.26 21.06
N ILE A 199 22.80 13.21 21.63
CA ILE A 199 24.03 12.84 20.93
C ILE A 199 24.52 11.51 21.49
N PHE A 200 24.78 10.57 20.60
CA PHE A 200 25.33 9.27 20.91
C PHE A 200 26.70 9.09 20.25
N GLU A 201 27.70 8.67 21.01
CA GLU A 201 29.04 8.41 20.51
C GLU A 201 29.27 6.91 20.31
N LYS A 202 29.82 6.55 19.14
CA LYS A 202 30.02 5.17 18.66
C LYS A 202 28.73 4.34 18.71
N GLY A 203 27.67 4.92 18.17
CA GLY A 203 26.33 4.34 18.22
C GLY A 203 26.04 3.28 17.16
N VAL A 204 25.12 2.37 17.51
CA VAL A 204 24.51 1.38 16.62
C VAL A 204 22.99 1.45 16.77
N PHE A 205 22.28 1.56 15.65
CA PHE A 205 20.82 1.58 15.58
C PHE A 205 20.29 0.42 14.72
N THR A 206 19.17 -0.18 15.15
CA THR A 206 18.37 -1.13 14.38
C THR A 206 16.91 -1.10 14.84
N SER A 207 15.97 -1.30 13.90
CA SER A 207 14.53 -1.47 14.18
C SER A 207 14.12 -2.92 14.37
N CYS A 208 15.00 -3.87 14.02
CA CYS A 208 14.67 -5.28 13.93
C CYS A 208 14.30 -5.89 15.27
N LYS A 209 13.39 -6.85 15.28
CA LYS A 209 13.04 -7.73 16.40
C LYS A 209 14.29 -8.28 17.09
N ILE A 210 14.29 -8.35 18.42
CA ILE A 210 15.29 -9.09 19.18
C ILE A 210 14.99 -10.59 19.06
N ARG A 211 15.97 -11.38 18.63
CA ARG A 211 15.86 -12.83 18.48
C ARG A 211 16.85 -13.51 19.44
N GLU A 212 16.45 -14.62 20.05
CA GLU A 212 17.31 -15.39 20.95
C GLU A 212 18.54 -15.89 20.18
N ASN A 213 19.74 -15.72 20.76
CA ASN A 213 21.05 -16.04 20.17
C ASN A 213 21.47 -15.22 18.94
N ASP A 214 20.73 -14.17 18.57
CA ASP A 214 21.05 -13.37 17.40
C ASP A 214 22.20 -12.38 17.70
N LYS A 215 23.36 -12.65 17.10
CA LYS A 215 24.54 -11.80 17.23
C LYS A 215 24.47 -10.59 16.28
N CYS A 216 23.65 -10.66 15.22
CA CYS A 216 23.73 -9.75 14.08
C CYS A 216 22.31 -9.46 13.54
N PRO A 217 21.69 -8.30 13.84
CA PRO A 217 20.37 -7.99 13.31
C PRO A 217 20.40 -7.95 11.76
N PRO A 218 19.28 -8.25 11.07
CA PRO A 218 19.22 -8.25 9.61
C PRO A 218 19.73 -6.96 8.96
N TRP A 219 19.56 -5.82 9.62
CA TRP A 219 20.28 -4.60 9.29
C TRP A 219 20.61 -3.79 10.54
N ALA A 220 21.69 -3.01 10.46
CA ALA A 220 22.04 -2.01 11.45
C ALA A 220 22.83 -0.86 10.83
N ILE A 221 22.71 0.33 11.41
CA ILE A 221 23.58 1.47 11.09
C ILE A 221 24.52 1.69 12.27
N ARG A 222 25.82 1.64 12.02
CA ARG A 222 26.86 2.02 12.98
C ARG A 222 27.47 3.35 12.57
N ALA A 223 27.59 4.30 13.47
CA ALA A 223 28.23 5.58 13.17
C ALA A 223 29.18 6.02 14.28
N LYS A 224 30.10 6.93 13.95
CA LYS A 224 30.98 7.56 14.95
C LYS A 224 30.15 8.41 15.90
N THR A 225 29.22 9.19 15.36
CA THR A 225 28.34 10.06 16.12
C THR A 225 26.94 9.98 15.50
N ILE A 226 25.92 9.83 16.35
CA ILE A 226 24.51 9.88 15.96
C ILE A 226 23.85 10.99 16.76
N GLU A 227 23.33 12.00 16.08
CA GLU A 227 22.67 13.16 16.69
C GLU A 227 21.20 13.15 16.30
N HIS A 228 20.32 13.05 17.28
CA HIS A 228 18.90 13.31 17.10
C HIS A 228 18.60 14.76 17.50
N ASN A 229 18.16 15.55 16.51
CA ASN A 229 17.72 16.92 16.72
C ASN A 229 16.19 16.96 16.76
N ALA A 230 15.61 17.10 17.96
CA ALA A 230 14.17 17.03 18.16
C ALA A 230 13.41 18.21 17.52
N ALA A 231 14.04 19.39 17.46
CA ALA A 231 13.45 20.58 16.83
C ALA A 231 13.33 20.43 15.31
N LYS A 232 14.34 19.82 14.67
CA LYS A 232 14.36 19.55 13.22
C LYS A 232 13.73 18.20 12.84
N LYS A 233 13.37 17.37 13.83
CA LYS A 233 12.88 15.99 13.62
C LYS A 233 13.76 15.16 12.70
N THR A 234 15.09 15.30 12.86
CA THR A 234 16.07 14.71 11.96
C THR A 234 17.15 14.00 12.77
N ILE A 235 17.56 12.82 12.30
CA ILE A 235 18.70 12.07 12.83
C ILE A 235 19.88 12.24 11.88
N TYR A 236 21.00 12.72 12.39
CA TYR A 236 22.25 12.89 11.67
C TYR A 236 23.25 11.83 12.09
N TYR A 237 24.01 11.35 11.12
CA TYR A 237 25.04 10.33 11.30
C TYR A 237 26.37 10.83 10.72
N GLU A 238 27.44 10.70 11.49
CA GLU A 238 28.80 10.94 11.01
C GLU A 238 29.57 9.63 10.87
N ASN A 239 30.18 9.41 9.70
CA ASN A 239 30.89 8.18 9.35
C ASN A 239 30.02 6.93 9.57
N ALA A 240 28.81 6.96 9.01
CA ALA A 240 27.85 5.87 9.10
C ALA A 240 28.27 4.71 8.20
N VAL A 241 28.16 3.49 8.72
CA VAL A 241 28.28 2.25 7.97
C VAL A 241 26.97 1.50 8.14
N MET A 242 26.24 1.35 7.04
CA MET A 242 25.07 0.50 6.96
C MET A 242 25.52 -0.94 6.73
N LYS A 243 25.10 -1.81 7.62
CA LYS A 243 25.35 -3.25 7.55
C LYS A 243 24.07 -4.00 7.28
N ILE A 244 24.19 -5.04 6.48
CA ILE A 244 23.15 -6.06 6.30
C ILE A 244 23.73 -7.33 6.89
N TYR A 245 23.12 -7.81 7.98
CA TYR A 245 23.77 -8.69 8.93
C TYR A 245 25.15 -8.13 9.33
N ASP A 246 26.23 -8.90 9.19
CA ASP A 246 27.58 -8.45 9.51
C ASP A 246 28.34 -7.83 8.32
N PHE A 247 27.74 -7.83 7.13
CA PHE A 247 28.39 -7.32 5.92
C PHE A 247 28.17 -5.80 5.80
N PRO A 248 29.24 -4.98 5.78
CA PRO A 248 29.12 -3.56 5.48
C PRO A 248 28.76 -3.37 4.00
N VAL A 249 27.63 -2.72 3.72
CA VAL A 249 27.13 -2.54 2.35
C VAL A 249 27.31 -1.11 1.87
N PHE A 250 27.02 -0.11 2.72
CA PHE A 250 27.17 1.30 2.38
C PHE A 250 27.93 2.07 3.46
N TYR A 251 28.81 2.98 3.03
CA TYR A 251 29.49 3.93 3.88
C TYR A 251 29.06 5.35 3.51
N PHE A 252 28.67 6.13 4.52
CA PHE A 252 28.28 7.52 4.38
C PHE A 252 29.15 8.40 5.28
N PRO A 253 29.97 9.32 4.72
CA PRO A 253 30.71 10.29 5.53
C PRO A 253 29.78 11.16 6.38
N LYS A 254 28.66 11.60 5.80
CA LYS A 254 27.54 12.26 6.47
C LYS A 254 26.23 11.71 5.89
N PHE A 255 25.30 11.32 6.75
CA PHE A 255 23.98 10.82 6.38
C PHE A 255 22.94 11.40 7.33
N PHE A 256 21.72 11.61 6.84
CA PHE A 256 20.61 12.01 7.69
C PHE A 256 19.30 11.43 7.18
N HIS A 257 18.36 11.21 8.09
CA HIS A 257 17.00 10.83 7.75
C HIS A 257 16.00 11.42 8.75
N PRO A 258 14.72 11.58 8.36
CA PRO A 258 13.63 11.93 9.27
C PRO A 258 13.60 11.05 10.53
N ASP A 259 13.28 11.63 11.69
CA ASP A 259 12.83 10.79 12.80
C ASP A 259 11.48 10.10 12.44
N PRO A 260 11.10 9.00 13.12
CA PRO A 260 9.89 8.25 12.74
C PRO A 260 8.57 8.97 12.97
N THR A 261 8.56 10.15 13.59
CA THR A 261 7.36 10.99 13.69
C THR A 261 7.07 11.72 12.37
N VAL A 262 8.04 11.78 11.46
CA VAL A 262 7.92 12.43 10.16
C VAL A 262 7.42 11.43 9.12
N LYS A 263 6.14 11.56 8.75
CA LYS A 263 5.53 10.72 7.72
C LYS A 263 6.03 11.04 6.29
N ARG A 264 6.58 12.24 6.06
CA ARG A 264 6.91 12.74 4.72
C ARG A 264 8.01 13.80 4.77
N GLN A 265 9.13 13.55 4.07
CA GLN A 265 10.26 14.48 3.95
C GLN A 265 11.02 14.24 2.64
N SER A 266 11.60 15.30 2.08
CA SER A 266 12.46 15.20 0.88
C SER A 266 13.75 14.43 1.14
N GLY A 267 14.17 13.59 0.20
CA GLY A 267 15.38 12.78 0.31
C GLY A 267 15.57 11.78 -0.82
N PHE A 268 16.71 11.11 -0.83
CA PHE A 268 16.96 9.99 -1.74
C PHE A 268 16.16 8.76 -1.30
N LEU A 269 15.51 8.10 -2.26
CA LEU A 269 14.91 6.80 -2.04
C LEU A 269 15.93 5.69 -2.33
N VAL A 270 15.60 4.46 -1.95
CA VAL A 270 16.48 3.31 -2.17
C VAL A 270 16.69 3.08 -3.67
N PRO A 271 17.95 2.99 -4.14
CA PRO A 271 18.23 2.76 -5.55
C PRO A 271 17.77 1.37 -6.01
N ARG A 272 17.49 1.23 -7.30
CA ARG A 272 17.10 -0.04 -7.94
C ARG A 272 18.15 -0.47 -8.95
N PHE A 273 18.40 -1.78 -9.05
CA PHE A 273 19.36 -2.34 -9.99
C PHE A 273 18.65 -3.30 -10.94
N THR A 274 18.92 -3.15 -12.22
CA THR A 274 18.34 -3.96 -13.29
C THR A 274 19.43 -4.33 -14.27
N ASP A 275 19.51 -5.58 -14.70
CA ASP A 275 20.38 -5.99 -15.80
C ASP A 275 19.51 -6.66 -16.86
N SER A 276 19.63 -6.22 -18.11
CA SER A 276 18.92 -6.86 -19.22
C SER A 276 19.82 -6.96 -20.44
N SER A 277 19.60 -7.98 -21.26
CA SER A 277 20.34 -8.13 -22.53
C SER A 277 20.09 -6.96 -23.50
N MET A 278 18.95 -6.27 -23.41
CA MET A 278 18.57 -5.18 -24.31
C MET A 278 19.26 -3.86 -24.00
N VAL A 279 19.26 -3.43 -22.73
CA VAL A 279 19.77 -2.11 -22.30
C VAL A 279 21.01 -2.19 -21.40
N GLY A 280 21.44 -3.41 -21.05
CA GLY A 280 22.56 -3.70 -20.15
C GLY A 280 22.24 -3.41 -18.68
N PHE A 281 23.30 -3.43 -17.86
CA PHE A 281 23.21 -3.06 -16.46
C PHE A 281 22.73 -1.61 -16.30
N GLY A 282 21.77 -1.42 -15.39
CA GLY A 282 21.14 -0.15 -15.09
C GLY A 282 20.96 0.08 -13.60
N THR A 283 21.09 1.34 -13.18
CA THR A 283 20.81 1.77 -11.80
C THR A 283 19.91 3.00 -11.77
N THR A 284 18.81 2.92 -11.02
CA THR A 284 17.86 4.02 -10.82
C THR A 284 18.10 4.64 -9.46
N ILE A 285 18.25 5.97 -9.38
CA ILE A 285 18.51 6.72 -8.15
C ILE A 285 17.38 7.75 -7.94
N PRO A 286 16.28 7.39 -7.25
CA PRO A 286 15.16 8.31 -7.07
C PRO A 286 15.42 9.35 -5.98
N TYR A 287 15.02 10.59 -6.22
CA TYR A 287 14.96 11.67 -5.24
C TYR A 287 13.52 12.14 -5.07
N PHE A 288 12.98 11.98 -3.87
CA PHE A 288 11.65 12.43 -3.49
C PHE A 288 11.72 13.87 -2.97
N TRP A 289 10.87 14.74 -3.49
CA TRP A 289 10.75 16.14 -3.11
C TRP A 289 9.37 16.43 -2.54
N ALA A 290 9.26 16.53 -1.22
CA ALA A 290 8.05 16.95 -0.53
C ALA A 290 7.89 18.47 -0.62
N MET A 291 7.19 18.95 -1.65
CA MET A 291 7.04 20.39 -1.93
C MET A 291 6.09 21.10 -0.95
N SER A 292 4.94 20.49 -0.67
CA SER A 292 3.96 20.94 0.33
C SER A 292 3.15 19.75 0.82
N LYS A 293 2.26 19.92 1.82
CA LYS A 293 1.48 18.81 2.41
C LYS A 293 0.62 18.04 1.40
N ASP A 294 0.26 18.69 0.31
CA ASP A 294 -0.68 18.26 -0.73
C ASP A 294 -0.01 17.95 -2.08
N LYS A 295 1.30 18.21 -2.28
CA LYS A 295 1.98 17.87 -3.54
C LYS A 295 3.45 17.45 -3.37
N ASP A 296 3.88 16.48 -4.17
CA ASP A 296 5.28 16.02 -4.28
C ASP A 296 5.71 15.80 -5.72
N MET A 297 7.03 15.69 -5.88
CA MET A 297 7.68 15.30 -7.11
C MET A 297 8.77 14.26 -6.80
N THR A 298 8.86 13.21 -7.61
CA THR A 298 9.96 12.24 -7.58
C THR A 298 10.72 12.33 -8.89
N ILE A 299 12.03 12.60 -8.81
CA ILE A 299 12.92 12.61 -9.98
C ILE A 299 13.82 11.39 -9.88
N ALA A 300 13.77 10.50 -10.86
CA ALA A 300 14.50 9.24 -10.84
C ALA A 300 15.33 9.07 -12.12
N PRO A 301 16.58 9.56 -12.15
CA PRO A 301 17.54 9.19 -13.18
C PRO A 301 17.84 7.69 -13.13
N LYS A 302 17.79 7.03 -14.28
CA LYS A 302 18.23 5.65 -14.50
C LYS A 302 19.40 5.67 -15.47
N PHE A 303 20.57 5.29 -14.96
CA PHE A 303 21.82 5.22 -15.70
C PHE A 303 21.99 3.82 -16.26
N TYR A 304 22.24 3.71 -17.57
CA TYR A 304 22.57 2.44 -18.22
C TYR A 304 24.06 2.36 -18.54
N ALA A 305 24.62 1.16 -18.52
CA ALA A 305 26.00 0.90 -18.93
C ALA A 305 26.16 0.95 -20.45
N ASN A 306 25.18 0.39 -21.18
CA ASN A 306 25.23 0.25 -22.64
C ASN A 306 24.42 1.32 -23.38
N GLU A 307 23.49 1.99 -22.70
CA GLU A 307 22.55 2.95 -23.30
C GLU A 307 22.63 4.34 -22.65
N ASN A 308 21.93 5.32 -23.24
CA ASN A 308 21.85 6.67 -22.69
C ASN A 308 20.98 6.72 -21.44
N ILE A 309 21.25 7.68 -20.55
CA ILE A 309 20.45 7.93 -19.35
C ILE A 309 18.99 8.20 -19.72
N ILE A 310 18.07 7.71 -18.88
CA ILE A 310 16.66 8.10 -18.89
C ILE A 310 16.33 8.79 -17.57
N ILE A 311 15.60 9.90 -17.65
CA ILE A 311 15.15 10.67 -16.48
C ILE A 311 13.65 10.48 -16.35
N PHE A 312 13.21 9.83 -15.29
CA PHE A 312 11.80 9.72 -14.92
C PHE A 312 11.42 10.88 -13.98
N ASN A 313 10.22 11.42 -14.14
CA ASN A 313 9.63 12.40 -13.24
C ASN A 313 8.18 12.02 -12.95
N GLU A 314 7.86 11.88 -11.67
CA GLU A 314 6.50 11.66 -11.18
C GLU A 314 6.09 12.89 -10.36
N TYR A 315 4.97 13.51 -10.66
CA TYR A 315 4.37 14.59 -9.89
C TYR A 315 2.99 14.16 -9.41
N ARG A 316 2.73 14.33 -8.11
CA ARG A 316 1.44 13.99 -7.51
C ARG A 316 0.91 15.15 -6.71
N GLN A 317 -0.39 15.41 -6.84
CA GLN A 317 -1.09 16.43 -6.09
C GLN A 317 -2.48 15.96 -5.65
N ALA A 318 -2.77 16.11 -4.36
CA ALA A 318 -4.08 15.92 -3.79
C ALA A 318 -4.75 17.28 -3.57
N PHE A 319 -5.93 17.47 -4.12
CA PHE A 319 -6.82 18.59 -3.83
C PHE A 319 -7.89 18.13 -2.83
N ILE A 320 -8.88 18.97 -2.53
CA ILE A 320 -9.94 18.65 -1.56
C ILE A 320 -10.77 17.45 -2.04
N ASN A 321 -11.28 17.53 -3.28
CA ASN A 321 -12.11 16.49 -3.89
C ASN A 321 -11.53 16.00 -5.23
N SER A 322 -10.22 16.15 -5.45
CA SER A 322 -9.59 15.68 -6.68
C SER A 322 -8.14 15.28 -6.47
N ASN A 323 -7.58 14.52 -7.39
CA ASN A 323 -6.17 14.15 -7.41
C ASN A 323 -5.60 14.23 -8.82
N LEU A 324 -4.29 14.47 -8.91
CA LEU A 324 -3.53 14.54 -10.14
C LEU A 324 -2.26 13.73 -9.99
N ILE A 325 -1.99 12.85 -10.95
CA ILE A 325 -0.71 12.16 -11.12
C ILE A 325 -0.22 12.48 -12.53
N VAL A 326 1.03 12.92 -12.65
CA VAL A 326 1.71 13.18 -13.91
C VAL A 326 3.02 12.41 -13.91
N ASP A 327 3.18 11.46 -14.81
CA ASP A 327 4.38 10.66 -14.99
C ASP A 327 4.99 10.94 -16.37
N THR A 328 6.25 11.33 -16.40
CA THR A 328 6.97 11.68 -17.62
C THR A 328 8.35 11.09 -17.63
N SER A 329 8.89 10.85 -18.83
CA SER A 329 10.29 10.49 -18.95
C SER A 329 10.92 11.01 -20.22
N TYR A 330 12.25 11.10 -20.21
CA TYR A 330 13.02 11.50 -21.38
C TYR A 330 14.37 10.78 -21.42
N THR A 331 14.77 10.36 -22.61
CA THR A 331 16.11 9.89 -22.96
C THR A 331 16.48 10.35 -24.37
N GLU A 332 17.77 10.51 -24.65
CA GLU A 332 18.27 10.77 -26.02
C GLU A 332 18.07 9.58 -26.97
N GLY A 333 17.65 8.42 -26.44
CA GLY A 333 17.43 7.19 -27.21
C GLY A 333 18.63 6.26 -27.17
N TYR A 334 18.74 5.35 -28.14
CA TYR A 334 19.85 4.40 -28.17
C TYR A 334 21.20 5.08 -28.38
N LYS A 335 22.22 4.59 -27.67
CA LYS A 335 23.62 5.04 -27.81
C LYS A 335 24.27 4.49 -29.09
N LYS A 336 23.87 3.30 -29.51
CA LYS A 336 24.25 2.68 -30.79
C LYS A 336 23.00 2.41 -31.59
N THR A 337 23.00 2.87 -32.83
CA THR A 337 21.86 2.74 -33.75
C THR A 337 22.22 1.85 -34.93
N ASP A 338 21.24 1.12 -35.42
CA ASP A 338 21.32 0.26 -36.61
C ASP A 338 19.97 0.26 -37.35
N ASP A 339 19.75 -0.70 -38.25
CA ASP A 339 18.52 -0.81 -39.04
C ASP A 339 17.27 -1.11 -38.19
N ILE A 340 17.47 -1.63 -36.98
CA ILE A 340 16.42 -1.98 -36.02
C ILE A 340 16.32 -0.88 -34.94
N LYS A 341 17.44 -0.53 -34.31
CA LYS A 341 17.56 0.48 -33.26
C LYS A 341 17.72 1.87 -33.86
N LEU A 342 16.60 2.51 -34.18
CA LEU A 342 16.60 3.81 -34.85
C LEU A 342 17.05 4.98 -33.94
N PRO A 343 17.68 6.03 -34.51
CA PRO A 343 18.07 7.23 -33.79
C PRO A 343 16.86 8.05 -33.32
N GLY A 344 17.07 8.90 -32.31
CA GLY A 344 16.10 9.88 -31.84
C GLY A 344 15.73 9.73 -30.37
N SER A 345 15.34 10.86 -29.77
CA SER A 345 14.92 10.91 -28.37
C SER A 345 13.67 10.09 -28.14
N ARG A 346 13.58 9.48 -26.96
CA ARG A 346 12.41 8.71 -26.53
C ARG A 346 11.86 9.27 -25.22
N SER A 347 10.54 9.25 -25.08
CA SER A 347 9.83 9.86 -23.95
C SER A 347 8.43 9.31 -23.82
N HIS A 348 7.86 9.44 -22.62
CA HIS A 348 6.42 9.32 -22.41
C HIS A 348 5.86 10.50 -21.63
N PHE A 349 4.56 10.71 -21.77
CA PHE A 349 3.75 11.62 -20.99
C PHE A 349 2.45 10.92 -20.60
N PHE A 350 2.30 10.65 -19.31
CA PHE A 350 1.11 10.06 -18.71
C PHE A 350 0.56 11.05 -17.68
N ALA A 351 -0.73 11.31 -17.72
CA ALA A 351 -1.39 12.15 -16.73
C ALA A 351 -2.78 11.60 -16.43
N LYS A 352 -3.12 11.50 -15.15
CA LYS A 352 -4.46 11.14 -14.69
C LYS A 352 -4.93 12.15 -13.65
N TYR A 353 -6.08 12.74 -13.93
CA TYR A 353 -6.79 13.64 -13.02
C TYR A 353 -8.15 13.05 -12.72
N ASN A 354 -8.48 12.88 -11.45
CA ASN A 354 -9.80 12.44 -11.02
C ASN A 354 -10.40 13.50 -10.11
N ALA A 355 -11.65 13.88 -10.34
CA ALA A 355 -12.40 14.76 -9.46
C ALA A 355 -13.72 14.10 -9.08
N ASP A 356 -13.99 14.07 -7.78
CA ASP A 356 -15.21 13.55 -7.19
C ASP A 356 -16.12 14.74 -6.81
N PHE A 357 -17.31 14.77 -7.38
CA PHE A 357 -18.34 15.76 -7.09
C PHE A 357 -19.57 15.13 -6.44
N SER A 358 -19.47 13.88 -6.00
CA SER A 358 -20.55 13.11 -5.38
C SER A 358 -21.00 13.74 -4.07
N ASP A 359 -22.27 13.54 -3.75
CA ASP A 359 -22.92 13.94 -2.50
C ASP A 359 -23.76 12.75 -1.96
N GLU A 360 -24.52 12.94 -0.88
CA GLU A 360 -25.33 11.87 -0.27
C GLU A 360 -26.37 11.26 -1.24
N ASP A 361 -26.91 12.07 -2.16
CA ASP A 361 -28.04 11.70 -3.03
C ASP A 361 -27.62 11.32 -4.46
N TYR A 362 -26.38 11.58 -4.86
CA TYR A 362 -25.92 11.34 -6.22
C TYR A 362 -24.42 11.06 -6.31
N PHE A 363 -24.05 10.23 -7.27
CA PHE A 363 -22.67 10.03 -7.69
C PHE A 363 -22.35 10.97 -8.84
N SER A 364 -21.18 11.62 -8.81
CA SER A 364 -20.68 12.37 -9.96
C SER A 364 -19.17 12.43 -9.96
N ASP A 365 -18.55 12.03 -11.05
CA ASP A 365 -17.10 12.01 -11.20
C ASP A 365 -16.65 12.57 -12.56
N LEU A 366 -15.42 13.06 -12.59
CA LEU A 366 -14.70 13.46 -13.79
C LEU A 366 -13.33 12.80 -13.77
N GLU A 367 -13.07 11.94 -14.76
CA GLU A 367 -11.75 11.39 -15.05
C GLU A 367 -11.18 12.05 -16.32
N VAL A 368 -9.93 12.49 -16.25
CA VAL A 368 -9.14 12.92 -17.41
C VAL A 368 -7.87 12.10 -17.42
N ASN A 369 -7.69 11.28 -18.45
CA ASN A 369 -6.52 10.44 -18.65
C ASN A 369 -5.83 10.82 -19.97
N ILE A 370 -4.53 11.00 -19.95
CA ILE A 370 -3.72 11.27 -21.14
C ILE A 370 -2.57 10.26 -21.13
N GLN A 371 -2.47 9.47 -22.19
CA GLN A 371 -1.38 8.51 -22.36
C GLN A 371 -0.71 8.69 -23.72
N ARG A 372 0.59 9.00 -23.70
CA ARG A 372 1.37 9.20 -24.92
C ARG A 372 2.79 8.69 -24.78
N VAL A 373 3.26 8.02 -25.83
CA VAL A 373 4.66 7.62 -25.98
C VAL A 373 5.22 8.17 -27.29
N SER A 374 6.52 8.43 -27.34
CA SER A 374 7.20 8.88 -28.55
C SER A 374 7.47 7.75 -29.54
N ASN A 375 7.58 6.51 -29.05
CA ASN A 375 7.93 5.32 -29.82
C ASN A 375 7.12 4.12 -29.31
N PRO A 376 6.64 3.21 -30.18
CA PRO A 376 5.72 2.17 -29.77
C PRO A 376 6.29 1.07 -28.87
N THR A 377 7.59 0.75 -28.97
CA THR A 377 8.24 -0.30 -28.13
C THR A 377 8.88 0.28 -26.87
N TYR A 378 8.76 1.60 -26.67
CA TYR A 378 9.42 2.34 -25.59
C TYR A 378 9.15 1.78 -24.20
N LEU A 379 7.88 1.43 -23.93
CA LEU A 379 7.42 0.89 -22.65
C LEU A 379 8.12 -0.42 -22.30
N GLU A 380 8.18 -1.33 -23.28
CA GLU A 380 8.77 -2.65 -23.11
C GLU A 380 10.31 -2.62 -23.04
N VAL A 381 10.95 -1.81 -23.90
CA VAL A 381 12.43 -1.69 -23.96
C VAL A 381 13.00 -1.22 -22.62
N HIS A 382 12.35 -0.25 -21.98
CA HIS A 382 12.85 0.37 -20.74
C HIS A 382 12.23 -0.21 -19.46
N ASP A 383 11.33 -1.20 -19.58
CA ASP A 383 10.56 -1.81 -18.49
C ASP A 383 9.83 -0.74 -17.66
N ILE A 384 9.05 0.09 -18.36
CA ILE A 384 8.32 1.22 -17.76
C ILE A 384 7.05 0.70 -17.12
N ASN A 385 7.08 0.56 -15.79
CA ASN A 385 5.92 0.19 -14.98
C ASN A 385 5.65 1.33 -13.99
N THR A 386 4.56 2.06 -14.22
CA THR A 386 4.14 3.23 -13.43
C THR A 386 2.80 2.96 -12.75
N GLU A 387 2.27 3.92 -12.00
CA GLU A 387 0.89 3.81 -11.51
C GLU A 387 -0.16 3.94 -12.63
N LEU A 388 0.21 4.54 -13.77
CA LEU A 388 -0.73 4.88 -14.85
C LEU A 388 -0.69 3.91 -16.05
N VAL A 389 0.48 3.32 -16.33
CA VAL A 389 0.74 2.48 -17.50
C VAL A 389 1.72 1.37 -17.15
N ASP A 390 1.42 0.16 -17.62
CA ASP A 390 2.27 -1.02 -17.53
C ASP A 390 3.09 -1.24 -18.81
N SER A 391 4.24 -1.89 -18.66
CA SER A 391 5.17 -2.11 -19.77
C SER A 391 4.57 -2.93 -20.93
N SER A 392 3.63 -3.83 -20.65
CA SER A 392 2.98 -4.70 -21.63
C SER A 392 1.77 -4.09 -22.35
N ASN A 393 1.44 -2.83 -22.08
CA ASN A 393 0.29 -2.18 -22.71
C ASN A 393 0.57 -1.92 -24.19
N ASN A 394 -0.26 -2.52 -25.05
CA ASN A 394 -0.18 -2.35 -26.51
C ASN A 394 -1.16 -1.29 -27.04
N ILE A 395 -2.14 -0.88 -26.25
CA ILE A 395 -3.12 0.15 -26.60
C ILE A 395 -3.04 1.23 -25.54
N LEU A 396 -2.72 2.45 -25.94
CA LEU A 396 -2.77 3.63 -25.07
C LEU A 396 -4.13 4.30 -25.22
N ASN A 397 -4.66 4.79 -24.11
CA ASN A 397 -5.95 5.48 -24.09
C ASN A 397 -5.77 6.89 -23.52
N SER A 398 -6.23 7.89 -24.26
CA SER A 398 -6.40 9.26 -23.75
C SER A 398 -7.89 9.59 -23.77
N ASN A 399 -8.47 9.84 -22.61
CA ASN A 399 -9.90 10.08 -22.49
C ASN A 399 -10.23 11.22 -21.52
N ILE A 400 -11.43 11.75 -21.69
CA ILE A 400 -12.14 12.56 -20.70
C ILE A 400 -13.47 11.86 -20.49
N ASN A 401 -13.76 11.44 -19.27
CA ASN A 401 -14.99 10.76 -18.89
C ASN A 401 -15.66 11.55 -17.76
N TYR A 402 -16.94 11.84 -17.91
CA TYR A 402 -17.77 12.45 -16.89
C TYR A 402 -18.98 11.55 -16.66
N GLU A 403 -19.23 11.19 -15.41
CA GLU A 403 -20.42 10.43 -15.03
C GLU A 403 -21.24 11.19 -13.99
N TYR A 404 -22.54 11.01 -14.08
CA TYR A 404 -23.52 11.46 -13.10
C TYR A 404 -24.58 10.37 -12.95
N GLN A 405 -24.90 10.00 -11.71
CA GLN A 405 -25.92 9.01 -11.41
C GLN A 405 -26.71 9.40 -10.16
N ASP A 406 -28.04 9.32 -10.26
CA ASP A 406 -28.97 9.37 -9.14
C ASP A 406 -29.86 8.11 -9.11
N ASP A 407 -30.86 8.08 -8.23
CA ASP A 407 -31.81 6.95 -8.09
C ASP A 407 -32.54 6.57 -9.40
N THR A 408 -32.62 7.46 -10.38
CA THR A 408 -33.48 7.33 -11.56
C THR A 408 -32.79 7.59 -12.89
N ASN A 409 -31.70 8.35 -12.90
CA ASN A 409 -30.99 8.80 -14.10
C ASN A 409 -29.51 8.44 -14.02
N TYR A 410 -28.94 8.13 -15.17
CA TYR A 410 -27.50 8.06 -15.40
C TYR A 410 -27.17 8.90 -16.65
N LEU A 411 -26.09 9.66 -16.58
CA LEU A 411 -25.50 10.39 -17.70
C LEU A 411 -24.01 10.13 -17.72
N GLY A 412 -23.53 9.48 -18.78
CA GLY A 412 -22.12 9.35 -19.11
C GLY A 412 -21.77 10.21 -20.32
N VAL A 413 -20.72 11.00 -20.23
CA VAL A 413 -20.16 11.76 -21.36
C VAL A 413 -18.68 11.43 -21.44
N SER A 414 -18.23 10.92 -22.60
CA SER A 414 -16.83 10.63 -22.82
C SER A 414 -16.30 11.14 -24.16
N ALA A 415 -15.00 11.38 -24.20
CA ALA A 415 -14.25 11.65 -25.43
C ALA A 415 -12.93 10.89 -25.33
N SER A 416 -12.72 9.92 -26.21
CA SER A 416 -11.60 8.97 -26.12
C SER A 416 -10.81 8.91 -27.42
N VAL A 417 -9.50 8.76 -27.29
CA VAL A 417 -8.54 8.53 -28.36
C VAL A 417 -7.69 7.32 -27.99
N PHE A 418 -7.73 6.30 -28.83
CA PHE A 418 -6.94 5.09 -28.67
C PHE A 418 -5.74 5.13 -29.63
N GLU A 419 -4.57 4.73 -29.16
CA GLU A 419 -3.35 4.58 -29.96
C GLU A 419 -2.84 3.13 -29.86
N ASP A 420 -2.93 2.38 -30.95
CA ASP A 420 -2.41 1.01 -31.07
C ASP A 420 -0.91 1.02 -31.38
N LEU A 421 -0.10 0.59 -30.43
CA LEU A 421 1.36 0.56 -30.52
C LEU A 421 1.89 -0.55 -31.46
N LYS A 422 1.04 -1.47 -31.93
CA LYS A 422 1.42 -2.47 -32.93
C LYS A 422 1.38 -1.91 -34.35
N LYS A 423 0.60 -0.84 -34.59
CA LYS A 423 0.47 -0.18 -35.90
C LYS A 423 1.45 1.00 -36.01
N THR A 424 2.00 1.21 -37.20
CA THR A 424 2.98 2.29 -37.45
C THR A 424 2.46 3.40 -38.35
N ASP A 425 1.42 3.13 -39.13
CA ASP A 425 0.76 4.11 -39.99
C ASP A 425 -0.26 4.96 -39.21
N ARG A 426 -1.06 5.76 -39.94
CA ARG A 426 -2.08 6.63 -39.34
C ARG A 426 -3.29 5.89 -38.79
N SER A 427 -3.53 4.64 -39.20
CA SER A 427 -4.64 3.80 -38.71
C SER A 427 -4.44 3.33 -37.27
N LYS A 428 -3.29 3.65 -36.67
CA LYS A 428 -3.04 3.42 -35.24
C LYS A 428 -3.93 4.24 -34.31
N TYR A 429 -4.54 5.32 -34.81
CA TYR A 429 -5.45 6.15 -34.01
C TYR A 429 -6.91 5.81 -34.28
N GLU A 430 -7.66 5.59 -33.21
CA GLU A 430 -9.12 5.49 -33.25
C GLU A 430 -9.72 6.54 -32.33
N TYR A 431 -10.77 7.22 -32.80
CA TYR A 431 -11.40 8.32 -32.11
C TYR A 431 -12.85 7.98 -31.78
N PHE A 432 -13.26 8.22 -30.55
CA PHE A 432 -14.65 8.15 -30.08
C PHE A 432 -14.97 9.45 -29.34
N LEU A 433 -15.35 10.49 -30.07
CA LEU A 433 -15.54 11.83 -29.48
C LEU A 433 -16.55 12.70 -30.26
N PRO A 434 -17.64 13.15 -29.62
CA PRO A 434 -18.10 12.78 -28.28
C PRO A 434 -18.77 11.40 -28.28
N SER A 435 -18.87 10.79 -27.10
CA SER A 435 -19.76 9.68 -26.77
C SER A 435 -20.62 10.11 -25.57
N VAL A 436 -21.92 9.91 -25.65
CA VAL A 436 -22.90 10.31 -24.65
C VAL A 436 -23.84 9.14 -24.42
N SER A 437 -24.05 8.77 -23.16
CA SER A 437 -25.01 7.76 -22.75
C SER A 437 -25.94 8.36 -21.70
N PHE A 438 -27.25 8.26 -21.90
CA PHE A 438 -28.25 8.69 -20.96
C PHE A 438 -29.20 7.54 -20.69
N GLU A 439 -29.30 7.13 -19.43
CA GLU A 439 -30.23 6.09 -19.00
C GLU A 439 -31.25 6.67 -18.02
N ARG A 440 -32.51 6.26 -18.18
CA ARG A 440 -33.58 6.64 -17.26
C ARG A 440 -34.59 5.53 -17.08
N ASN A 441 -34.86 5.23 -15.81
CA ASN A 441 -36.01 4.44 -15.40
C ASN A 441 -37.31 5.25 -15.62
N ILE A 442 -37.92 5.09 -16.80
CA ILE A 442 -39.15 5.83 -17.18
C ILE A 442 -40.32 5.41 -16.30
N TYR A 443 -40.44 4.10 -16.04
CA TYR A 443 -41.61 3.56 -15.35
C TYR A 443 -41.26 2.30 -14.55
N ASN A 444 -41.69 2.26 -13.30
CA ASN A 444 -41.56 1.09 -12.43
C ASN A 444 -42.90 0.86 -11.73
N ASP A 445 -43.65 -0.14 -12.19
CA ASP A 445 -45.00 -0.42 -11.71
C ASP A 445 -45.21 -1.89 -11.37
N LYS A 446 -46.17 -2.15 -10.46
CA LYS A 446 -46.50 -3.50 -9.99
C LYS A 446 -47.23 -4.34 -11.04
N LYS A 447 -47.90 -3.72 -12.03
CA LYS A 447 -48.65 -4.42 -13.09
C LYS A 447 -47.84 -4.51 -14.39
N LEU A 448 -47.22 -3.40 -14.82
CA LEU A 448 -46.53 -3.34 -16.12
C LEU A 448 -45.05 -3.77 -16.04
N GLY A 449 -44.43 -3.80 -14.87
CA GLY A 449 -43.01 -4.10 -14.72
C GLY A 449 -42.12 -2.86 -14.85
N LEU A 450 -40.91 -3.06 -15.36
CA LEU A 450 -39.88 -2.03 -15.52
C LEU A 450 -39.81 -1.61 -16.99
N ILE A 451 -39.82 -0.30 -17.24
CA ILE A 451 -39.49 0.29 -18.54
C ILE A 451 -38.30 1.23 -18.35
N ASN A 452 -37.21 0.94 -19.06
CA ASN A 452 -35.98 1.70 -19.04
C ASN A 452 -35.70 2.26 -20.44
N LEU A 453 -35.24 3.50 -20.52
CA LEU A 453 -34.74 4.12 -21.74
C LEU A 453 -33.22 4.27 -21.62
N LEU A 454 -32.50 3.71 -22.58
CA LEU A 454 -31.07 3.98 -22.79
C LEU A 454 -30.92 4.73 -24.12
N SER A 455 -30.39 5.95 -24.08
CA SER A 455 -30.11 6.78 -25.24
C SER A 455 -28.61 6.97 -25.36
N SER A 456 -28.03 6.50 -26.47
CA SER A 456 -26.58 6.53 -26.69
C SER A 456 -26.28 7.27 -27.99
N ALA A 457 -25.43 8.29 -27.95
CA ALA A 457 -25.00 9.03 -29.12
C ALA A 457 -23.47 9.06 -29.18
N TYR A 458 -22.87 8.75 -30.33
CA TYR A 458 -21.42 8.81 -30.48
C TYR A 458 -20.98 9.20 -31.89
N VAL A 459 -19.76 9.72 -31.97
CA VAL A 459 -19.03 9.90 -33.23
C VAL A 459 -17.75 9.07 -33.15
N LYS A 460 -17.64 8.09 -34.03
CA LYS A 460 -16.49 7.20 -34.16
C LYS A 460 -15.74 7.52 -35.45
N ASN A 461 -14.42 7.60 -35.41
CA ASN A 461 -13.57 7.63 -36.59
C ASN A 461 -12.49 6.54 -36.48
N VAL A 462 -12.44 5.67 -37.48
CA VAL A 462 -11.48 4.58 -37.61
C VAL A 462 -10.85 4.57 -39.00
N GLU A 463 -9.75 3.84 -39.16
CA GLU A 463 -9.03 3.70 -40.44
C GLU A 463 -8.69 5.03 -41.14
N VAL A 464 -8.58 6.13 -40.36
CA VAL A 464 -8.31 7.51 -40.80
C VAL A 464 -9.49 8.23 -41.45
N ASP A 465 -10.31 7.55 -42.26
CA ASP A 465 -11.36 8.20 -43.07
C ASP A 465 -12.78 7.65 -42.86
N GLN A 466 -12.96 6.58 -42.08
CA GLN A 466 -14.28 6.00 -41.82
C GLN A 466 -14.92 6.65 -40.59
N THR A 467 -15.85 7.57 -40.83
CA THR A 467 -16.60 8.25 -39.76
C THR A 467 -18.01 7.69 -39.63
N THR A 468 -18.42 7.37 -38.40
CA THR A 468 -19.78 6.95 -38.06
C THR A 468 -20.33 7.87 -36.98
N LYS A 469 -21.42 8.57 -37.28
CA LYS A 469 -22.22 9.34 -36.33
C LYS A 469 -23.46 8.53 -36.01
N MET A 470 -23.75 8.33 -34.73
CA MET A 470 -24.84 7.45 -34.33
C MET A 470 -25.61 8.01 -33.15
N TRP A 471 -26.92 7.75 -33.13
CA TRP A 471 -27.81 8.00 -32.01
C TRP A 471 -28.83 6.87 -31.90
N VAL A 472 -28.70 6.07 -30.85
CA VAL A 472 -29.50 4.87 -30.56
C VAL A 472 -30.39 5.12 -29.35
N ASN A 473 -31.65 4.73 -29.44
CA ASN A 473 -32.59 4.77 -28.31
C ASN A 473 -33.17 3.37 -28.09
N ASP A 474 -32.88 2.79 -26.93
CA ASP A 474 -33.34 1.48 -26.49
C ASP A 474 -34.41 1.62 -25.42
N PHE A 475 -35.63 1.21 -25.75
CA PHE A 475 -36.73 1.08 -24.81
C PHE A 475 -36.79 -0.39 -24.36
N ASN A 476 -36.22 -0.65 -23.20
CA ASN A 476 -36.18 -1.98 -22.58
C ASN A 476 -37.37 -2.15 -21.64
N TRP A 477 -38.15 -3.21 -21.85
CA TRP A 477 -39.27 -3.59 -21.02
C TRP A 477 -39.01 -4.96 -20.40
N LYS A 478 -39.19 -5.07 -19.09
CA LYS A 478 -39.15 -6.36 -18.37
C LYS A 478 -40.38 -6.49 -17.47
N SER A 479 -41.16 -7.53 -17.69
CA SER A 479 -42.33 -7.81 -16.87
C SER A 479 -41.91 -8.25 -15.46
N ARG A 480 -42.82 -8.16 -14.49
CA ARG A 480 -42.62 -8.85 -13.21
C ARG A 480 -42.68 -10.36 -13.42
N PRO A 481 -41.87 -11.16 -12.72
CA PRO A 481 -41.91 -12.61 -12.84
C PRO A 481 -43.25 -13.13 -12.29
N LEU A 482 -43.97 -13.87 -13.13
CA LEU A 482 -45.20 -14.57 -12.78
C LEU A 482 -44.84 -15.97 -12.28
N SER A 483 -45.26 -16.30 -11.05
CA SER A 483 -45.11 -17.65 -10.52
C SER A 483 -46.43 -18.40 -10.59
N ASN A 484 -46.44 -19.62 -11.13
CA ASN A 484 -47.63 -20.48 -11.10
C ASN A 484 -47.63 -21.45 -9.90
N ILE A 485 -48.74 -22.19 -9.73
CA ILE A 485 -48.91 -23.16 -8.63
C ILE A 485 -47.87 -24.30 -8.68
N MET A 486 -47.33 -24.60 -9.88
CA MET A 486 -46.30 -25.63 -10.09
C MET A 486 -44.87 -25.11 -9.80
N GLY A 487 -44.71 -23.85 -9.39
CA GLY A 487 -43.41 -23.23 -9.12
C GLY A 487 -42.65 -22.77 -10.37
N ILE A 488 -43.28 -22.82 -11.55
CA ILE A 488 -42.72 -22.27 -12.79
C ILE A 488 -42.72 -20.75 -12.67
N LYS A 489 -41.57 -20.14 -12.95
CA LYS A 489 -41.39 -18.69 -13.03
C LYS A 489 -41.31 -18.29 -14.50
N SER A 490 -42.13 -17.33 -14.90
CA SER A 490 -42.18 -16.85 -16.28
C SER A 490 -42.12 -15.33 -16.34
N GLU A 491 -41.36 -14.79 -17.29
CA GLU A 491 -41.20 -13.35 -17.50
C GLU A 491 -41.18 -13.03 -18.99
N PHE A 492 -41.63 -11.82 -19.33
CA PHE A 492 -41.57 -11.26 -20.67
C PHE A 492 -40.54 -10.15 -20.72
N GLU A 493 -39.77 -10.13 -21.80
CA GLU A 493 -38.82 -9.06 -22.11
C GLU A 493 -39.15 -8.49 -23.48
N GLY A 494 -39.01 -7.18 -23.63
CA GLY A 494 -39.19 -6.49 -24.88
C GLY A 494 -38.14 -5.42 -25.08
N LEU A 495 -37.70 -5.26 -26.32
CA LEU A 495 -36.79 -4.22 -26.75
C LEU A 495 -37.39 -3.55 -27.98
N LEU A 496 -37.50 -2.23 -27.94
CA LEU A 496 -37.66 -1.39 -29.11
C LEU A 496 -36.41 -0.53 -29.24
N LYS A 497 -35.65 -0.73 -30.32
CA LYS A 497 -34.44 0.02 -30.64
C LYS A 497 -34.70 0.92 -31.83
N ILE A 498 -34.37 2.20 -31.69
CA ILE A 498 -34.43 3.20 -32.76
C ILE A 498 -33.01 3.70 -33.00
N VAL A 499 -32.45 3.42 -34.17
CA VAL A 499 -31.09 3.78 -34.56
C VAL A 499 -31.15 4.87 -35.61
N ASN A 500 -30.49 5.99 -35.37
CA ASN A 500 -30.27 7.05 -36.34
C ASN A 500 -28.77 7.17 -36.59
N TYR A 501 -28.32 7.12 -37.84
CA TYR A 501 -26.90 7.20 -38.14
C TYR A 501 -26.60 7.85 -39.49
N GLU A 502 -25.39 8.37 -39.61
CA GLU A 502 -24.73 8.77 -40.85
C GLU A 502 -23.33 8.17 -40.79
N ALA A 503 -22.96 7.36 -41.77
CA ALA A 503 -21.71 6.62 -41.74
C ALA A 503 -21.04 6.62 -43.12
N ASP A 504 -19.73 6.80 -43.13
CA ASP A 504 -18.88 6.65 -44.32
C ASP A 504 -18.30 5.23 -44.43
N ALA A 505 -18.55 4.36 -43.44
CA ALA A 505 -18.02 3.01 -43.35
C ALA A 505 -18.81 2.01 -44.23
N ASP A 506 -18.08 1.12 -44.92
CA ASP A 506 -18.63 0.13 -45.86
C ASP A 506 -19.63 -0.86 -45.23
N THR A 507 -19.60 -1.02 -43.91
CA THR A 507 -20.52 -1.93 -43.20
C THR A 507 -21.89 -1.31 -42.90
N HIS A 508 -22.08 0.00 -43.15
CA HIS A 508 -23.31 0.75 -42.93
C HIS A 508 -23.89 1.27 -44.25
N LYS A 509 -25.15 1.73 -44.25
CA LYS A 509 -25.69 2.49 -45.38
C LYS A 509 -25.02 3.86 -45.42
N THR A 510 -24.39 4.18 -46.54
CA THR A 510 -23.61 5.43 -46.74
C THR A 510 -24.42 6.55 -47.39
N GLU A 511 -25.68 6.30 -47.75
CA GLU A 511 -26.57 7.30 -48.34
C GLU A 511 -27.12 8.26 -47.27
N GLY A 512 -26.30 9.20 -46.82
CA GLY A 512 -26.70 10.28 -45.90
C GLY A 512 -27.32 9.78 -44.58
N PHE A 513 -28.35 10.48 -44.10
CA PHE A 513 -29.01 10.16 -42.84
C PHE A 513 -29.92 8.93 -42.96
N ASN A 514 -29.68 7.93 -42.12
CA ASN A 514 -30.44 6.69 -42.03
C ASN A 514 -31.16 6.58 -40.68
N SER A 515 -32.36 6.01 -40.68
CA SER A 515 -33.16 5.76 -39.48
C SER A 515 -33.80 4.38 -39.55
N GLU A 516 -33.54 3.55 -38.55
CA GLU A 516 -33.97 2.16 -38.50
C GLU A 516 -34.65 1.87 -37.15
N ALA A 517 -35.74 1.11 -37.18
CA ALA A 517 -36.45 0.68 -35.98
C ALA A 517 -36.50 -0.85 -35.95
N SER A 518 -36.05 -1.42 -34.84
CA SER A 518 -35.96 -2.86 -34.62
C SER A 518 -36.62 -3.24 -33.30
N THR A 519 -37.18 -4.44 -33.24
CA THR A 519 -37.82 -4.93 -32.02
C THR A 519 -37.47 -6.37 -31.75
N ALA A 520 -37.40 -6.74 -30.49
CA ALA A 520 -37.28 -8.11 -30.04
C ALA A 520 -38.20 -8.33 -28.84
N LEU A 521 -38.81 -9.51 -28.78
CA LEU A 521 -39.58 -9.98 -27.64
C LEU A 521 -39.03 -11.33 -27.20
N ALA A 522 -38.92 -11.54 -25.89
CA ALA A 522 -38.62 -12.85 -25.32
C ALA A 522 -39.64 -13.25 -24.26
N TYR A 523 -39.95 -14.54 -24.21
CA TYR A 523 -40.67 -15.18 -23.13
C TYR A 523 -39.74 -16.18 -22.45
N ASN A 524 -39.29 -15.83 -21.25
CA ASN A 524 -38.37 -16.63 -20.46
C ASN A 524 -39.16 -17.42 -19.42
N THR A 525 -38.89 -18.71 -19.30
CA THR A 525 -39.52 -19.56 -18.28
C THR A 525 -38.49 -20.47 -17.64
N SER A 526 -38.62 -20.67 -16.33
CA SER A 526 -37.72 -21.52 -15.55
C SER A 526 -38.48 -22.33 -14.52
N LEU A 527 -37.98 -23.53 -14.20
CA LEU A 527 -38.51 -24.39 -13.15
C LEU A 527 -37.43 -24.61 -12.08
N PRO A 528 -37.29 -23.71 -11.10
CA PRO A 528 -36.28 -23.86 -10.05
C PRO A 528 -36.68 -24.96 -9.08
N LEU A 529 -36.05 -26.13 -9.20
CA LEU A 529 -36.23 -27.26 -8.28
C LEU A 529 -35.13 -27.26 -7.22
N THR A 530 -35.50 -27.63 -5.99
CA THR A 530 -34.56 -27.77 -4.88
C THR A 530 -34.66 -29.17 -4.30
N LYS A 531 -33.52 -29.77 -3.97
CA LYS A 531 -33.44 -31.04 -3.24
C LYS A 531 -32.51 -30.87 -2.06
N ARG A 532 -33.08 -30.93 -0.86
CA ARG A 532 -32.33 -30.92 0.40
C ARG A 532 -31.93 -32.34 0.78
N ASN A 533 -30.66 -32.52 1.15
CA ASN A 533 -30.15 -33.74 1.76
C ASN A 533 -29.76 -33.46 3.20
N GLU A 534 -30.55 -33.97 4.14
CA GLU A 534 -30.36 -33.74 5.58
C GLU A 534 -29.10 -34.45 6.13
N ASN A 535 -28.66 -35.54 5.52
CA ASN A 535 -27.51 -36.30 6.03
C ASN A 535 -26.16 -35.59 5.80
N ASN A 536 -26.07 -34.77 4.75
CA ASN A 536 -24.82 -34.11 4.34
C ASN A 536 -24.91 -32.56 4.44
N ASN A 537 -25.97 -32.02 5.07
CA ASN A 537 -26.26 -30.58 5.11
C ASN A 537 -26.10 -29.91 3.74
N LEU A 538 -26.60 -30.54 2.69
CA LEU A 538 -26.38 -30.10 1.32
C LEU A 538 -27.73 -29.80 0.66
N ILE A 539 -27.83 -28.65 0.01
CA ILE A 539 -28.98 -28.28 -0.81
C ILE A 539 -28.55 -28.21 -2.27
N ASN A 540 -29.28 -28.89 -3.13
CA ASN A 540 -29.05 -28.92 -4.56
C ASN A 540 -30.14 -28.15 -5.29
N PHE A 541 -29.73 -27.35 -6.27
CA PHE A 541 -30.62 -26.64 -7.17
C PHE A 541 -30.52 -27.26 -8.56
N PHE A 542 -31.68 -27.44 -9.20
CA PHE A 542 -31.77 -27.88 -10.58
C PHE A 542 -32.81 -27.02 -11.28
N THR A 543 -32.37 -26.22 -12.25
CA THR A 543 -33.22 -25.20 -12.90
C THR A 543 -33.18 -25.37 -14.41
N PRO A 544 -34.15 -26.09 -15.00
CA PRO A 544 -34.41 -26.02 -16.43
C PRO A 544 -34.88 -24.62 -16.81
N LYS A 545 -34.34 -24.10 -17.91
CA LYS A 545 -34.66 -22.79 -18.48
C LYS A 545 -34.98 -22.91 -19.96
N ILE A 546 -35.99 -22.18 -20.39
CA ILE A 546 -36.40 -22.06 -21.78
C ILE A 546 -36.64 -20.59 -22.06
N SER A 547 -36.11 -20.09 -23.18
CA SER A 547 -36.41 -18.76 -23.70
C SER A 547 -36.91 -18.87 -25.13
N PHE A 548 -38.09 -18.31 -25.39
CA PHE A 548 -38.61 -18.14 -26.74
C PHE A 548 -38.39 -16.70 -27.16
N ARG A 549 -37.65 -16.50 -28.25
CA ARG A 549 -37.25 -15.18 -28.74
C ARG A 549 -37.82 -14.94 -30.13
N TYR A 550 -38.34 -13.74 -30.36
CA TYR A 550 -38.85 -13.30 -31.65
C TYR A 550 -38.37 -11.88 -31.96
N ALA A 551 -37.57 -11.73 -33.01
CA ALA A 551 -37.06 -10.45 -33.48
C ALA A 551 -37.29 -10.30 -35.00
N PRO A 552 -38.40 -9.66 -35.43
CA PRO A 552 -38.69 -9.43 -36.84
C PRO A 552 -37.82 -8.31 -37.42
N GLY A 553 -37.82 -8.18 -38.76
CA GLY A 553 -37.20 -7.05 -39.46
C GLY A 553 -35.96 -7.43 -40.27
N HIS A 554 -34.99 -6.52 -40.34
CA HIS A 554 -33.69 -6.72 -40.98
C HIS A 554 -32.60 -6.46 -39.95
N MET A 555 -31.43 -7.05 -40.16
CA MET A 555 -30.23 -6.74 -39.40
C MET A 555 -29.10 -6.41 -40.37
N ARG A 556 -28.15 -5.61 -39.91
CA ARG A 556 -26.90 -5.32 -40.60
C ARG A 556 -25.99 -6.55 -40.51
N ASN A 557 -25.15 -6.74 -41.53
CA ASN A 557 -24.15 -7.80 -41.51
C ASN A 557 -23.05 -7.48 -40.48
N ILE A 558 -22.94 -8.33 -39.47
CA ILE A 558 -21.94 -8.27 -38.39
C ILE A 558 -21.20 -9.61 -38.27
N LYS A 559 -21.09 -10.35 -39.38
CA LYS A 559 -20.51 -11.69 -39.46
C LYS A 559 -19.09 -11.80 -38.87
N ASP A 560 -18.31 -10.73 -38.98
CA ASP A 560 -16.90 -10.68 -38.57
C ASP A 560 -16.71 -10.06 -37.17
N ASP A 561 -17.79 -9.83 -36.41
CA ASP A 561 -17.72 -9.36 -35.02
C ASP A 561 -17.20 -10.45 -34.07
N ASP A 562 -16.53 -10.05 -32.99
CA ASP A 562 -15.89 -10.96 -32.04
C ASP A 562 -16.86 -11.58 -31.01
N THR A 563 -18.17 -11.35 -31.13
CA THR A 563 -19.17 -11.92 -30.22
C THR A 563 -19.13 -13.45 -30.27
N LYS A 564 -18.78 -14.08 -29.13
CA LYS A 564 -18.86 -15.52 -28.88
C LYS A 564 -20.16 -15.84 -28.14
N LEU A 565 -20.79 -16.98 -28.44
CA LEU A 565 -21.86 -17.52 -27.61
C LEU A 565 -21.23 -18.20 -26.39
N ASP A 566 -21.76 -17.90 -25.21
CA ASP A 566 -21.41 -18.58 -23.98
C ASP A 566 -22.68 -18.81 -23.15
N TYR A 567 -22.57 -19.56 -22.06
CA TYR A 567 -23.75 -19.81 -21.23
C TYR A 567 -24.30 -18.52 -20.59
N SER A 568 -23.44 -17.54 -20.30
CA SER A 568 -23.80 -16.28 -19.63
C SER A 568 -24.67 -15.38 -20.51
N ASN A 569 -24.50 -15.40 -21.83
CA ASN A 569 -25.31 -14.63 -22.78
C ASN A 569 -26.42 -15.43 -23.48
N LEU A 570 -26.51 -16.75 -23.23
CA LEU A 570 -27.44 -17.67 -23.89
C LEU A 570 -28.92 -17.23 -23.84
N PHE A 571 -29.34 -16.63 -22.74
CA PHE A 571 -30.73 -16.18 -22.52
C PHE A 571 -30.95 -14.69 -22.76
N SER A 572 -29.93 -13.95 -23.21
CA SER A 572 -30.06 -12.51 -23.48
C SER A 572 -30.99 -12.25 -24.68
N LEU A 573 -31.81 -11.21 -24.55
CA LEU A 573 -32.72 -10.75 -25.61
C LEU A 573 -31.96 -10.24 -26.84
N ASN A 574 -30.78 -9.65 -26.66
CA ASN A 574 -29.84 -9.34 -27.72
C ASN A 574 -28.46 -9.88 -27.30
N LYS A 575 -27.86 -10.75 -28.11
CA LYS A 575 -26.60 -11.44 -27.78
C LYS A 575 -25.36 -10.80 -28.38
N ASN A 576 -25.54 -9.90 -29.36
CA ASN A 576 -24.43 -9.23 -30.01
C ASN A 576 -23.92 -8.02 -29.19
N SER A 577 -22.67 -7.66 -29.44
CA SER A 577 -21.97 -6.54 -28.80
C SER A 577 -22.26 -5.17 -29.43
N GLN A 578 -22.91 -5.14 -30.60
CA GLN A 578 -23.07 -3.96 -31.43
C GLN A 578 -24.27 -3.13 -30.98
N ILE A 579 -24.04 -1.86 -30.65
CA ILE A 579 -25.09 -1.03 -30.04
C ILE A 579 -26.25 -0.73 -31.00
N ASP A 580 -26.01 -0.78 -32.31
CA ASP A 580 -26.98 -0.49 -33.37
C ASP A 580 -27.74 -1.71 -33.90
N VAL A 581 -27.31 -2.93 -33.57
CA VAL A 581 -27.85 -4.14 -34.20
C VAL A 581 -28.64 -4.99 -33.22
N ILE A 582 -29.84 -5.41 -33.62
CA ILE A 582 -30.57 -6.49 -32.95
C ILE A 582 -30.39 -7.77 -33.77
N GLU A 583 -30.04 -8.86 -33.12
CA GLU A 583 -30.01 -10.19 -33.74
C GLU A 583 -31.39 -10.51 -34.33
N LYS A 584 -31.52 -10.62 -35.65
CA LYS A 584 -32.78 -10.95 -36.28
C LYS A 584 -33.06 -12.45 -36.19
N GLY A 585 -34.32 -12.80 -35.92
CA GLY A 585 -34.83 -14.15 -36.09
C GLY A 585 -35.77 -14.61 -34.99
N THR A 586 -36.31 -15.81 -35.19
CA THR A 586 -37.05 -16.55 -34.17
C THR A 586 -36.14 -17.65 -33.65
N SER A 587 -35.96 -17.71 -32.33
CA SER A 587 -35.10 -18.72 -31.72
C SER A 587 -35.67 -19.25 -30.40
N ILE A 588 -35.25 -20.45 -30.06
CA ILE A 588 -35.54 -21.10 -28.77
C ILE A 588 -34.21 -21.43 -28.12
N ALA A 589 -33.94 -20.85 -26.96
CA ALA A 589 -32.81 -21.24 -26.13
C ALA A 589 -33.27 -22.21 -25.05
N LEU A 590 -32.56 -23.34 -24.93
CA LEU A 590 -32.77 -24.34 -23.89
C LEU A 590 -31.51 -24.40 -23.03
N GLY A 591 -31.68 -24.45 -21.71
CA GLY A 591 -30.55 -24.69 -20.83
C GLY A 591 -30.94 -25.32 -19.51
N LEU A 592 -29.93 -25.89 -18.87
CA LEU A 592 -30.03 -26.55 -17.57
C LEU A 592 -28.96 -25.94 -16.66
N GLU A 593 -29.36 -25.58 -15.45
CA GLU A 593 -28.44 -25.19 -14.38
C GLU A 593 -28.54 -26.21 -13.25
N PHE A 594 -27.40 -26.63 -12.74
CA PHE A 594 -27.26 -27.48 -11.58
C PHE A 594 -26.23 -26.86 -10.63
N SER A 595 -26.60 -26.67 -9.37
CA SER A 595 -25.65 -26.21 -8.35
C SER A 595 -25.93 -26.88 -7.00
N GLY A 596 -24.92 -26.86 -6.13
CA GLY A 596 -25.02 -27.44 -4.81
C GLY A 596 -24.31 -26.58 -3.78
N ASN A 597 -24.97 -26.32 -2.66
CA ASN A 597 -24.46 -25.48 -1.58
C ASN A 597 -24.48 -26.28 -0.28
N LYS A 598 -23.44 -26.11 0.54
CA LYS A 598 -23.49 -26.49 1.95
C LYS A 598 -24.43 -25.53 2.69
N LEU A 599 -25.28 -26.07 3.55
CA LEU A 599 -26.10 -25.31 4.48
C LEU A 599 -25.24 -24.93 5.70
N ASP A 600 -25.39 -23.69 6.15
CA ASP A 600 -24.78 -23.23 7.40
C ASP A 600 -25.56 -23.74 8.65
N GLU A 601 -25.10 -23.38 9.85
CA GLU A 601 -25.75 -23.76 11.12
C GLU A 601 -27.20 -23.25 11.25
N ASN A 602 -27.57 -22.21 10.49
CA ASN A 602 -28.91 -21.61 10.43
C ASN A 602 -29.77 -22.17 9.29
N ASN A 603 -29.31 -23.20 8.58
CA ASN A 603 -29.94 -23.76 7.38
C ASN A 603 -30.07 -22.79 6.19
N ILE A 604 -29.18 -21.80 6.13
CA ILE A 604 -29.06 -20.88 4.99
C ILE A 604 -28.05 -21.47 4.01
N PRO A 605 -28.37 -21.53 2.70
CA PRO A 605 -27.39 -21.92 1.68
C PRO A 605 -26.18 -20.99 1.73
N GLY A 606 -25.01 -21.56 2.03
CA GLY A 606 -23.72 -20.86 1.95
C GLY A 606 -23.21 -20.78 0.51
N GLU A 607 -21.90 -20.68 0.34
CA GLU A 607 -21.29 -20.66 -0.99
C GLU A 607 -21.56 -21.94 -1.78
N GLU A 608 -21.66 -21.80 -3.11
CA GLU A 608 -21.75 -22.93 -4.02
C GLU A 608 -20.47 -23.78 -3.96
N ASN A 609 -20.65 -25.08 -3.74
CA ASN A 609 -19.60 -26.10 -3.77
C ASN A 609 -19.32 -26.56 -5.20
N TYR A 610 -20.35 -26.61 -6.03
CA TYR A 610 -20.23 -26.84 -7.45
C TYR A 610 -21.36 -26.14 -8.19
N SER A 611 -21.09 -25.80 -9.44
CA SER A 611 -22.11 -25.41 -10.41
C SER A 611 -21.78 -26.01 -11.76
N PHE A 612 -22.81 -26.29 -12.53
CA PHE A 612 -22.72 -26.70 -13.91
C PHE A 612 -23.91 -26.15 -14.66
N ALA A 613 -23.65 -25.52 -15.79
CA ALA A 613 -24.66 -24.92 -16.62
C ALA A 613 -24.35 -25.25 -18.07
N VAL A 614 -25.36 -25.68 -18.82
CA VAL A 614 -25.23 -26.06 -20.24
C VAL A 614 -26.48 -25.68 -21.00
N GLY A 615 -26.31 -25.23 -22.24
CA GLY A 615 -27.44 -24.91 -23.09
C GLY A 615 -27.08 -24.71 -24.55
N GLN A 616 -28.12 -24.51 -25.35
CA GLN A 616 -28.06 -24.44 -26.80
C GLN A 616 -29.21 -23.58 -27.34
N VAL A 617 -28.98 -22.95 -28.48
CA VAL A 617 -29.97 -22.15 -29.20
C VAL A 617 -30.36 -22.85 -30.50
N TYR A 618 -31.66 -22.90 -30.77
CA TYR A 618 -32.22 -23.35 -32.03
C TYR A 618 -32.86 -22.17 -32.74
N ASN A 619 -32.30 -21.81 -33.89
CA ASN A 619 -32.81 -20.76 -34.76
C ASN A 619 -33.75 -21.36 -35.82
N MET A 620 -34.86 -20.69 -36.10
CA MET A 620 -35.82 -21.15 -37.10
C MET A 620 -35.21 -21.18 -38.51
N SER A 621 -34.30 -20.26 -38.82
CA SER A 621 -33.67 -20.11 -40.13
C SER A 621 -32.21 -19.70 -39.99
N LYS A 622 -31.36 -20.17 -40.92
CA LYS A 622 -29.97 -19.72 -41.05
C LYS A 622 -29.91 -18.23 -41.37
N ASN A 623 -28.97 -17.51 -40.76
CA ASN A 623 -28.73 -16.09 -40.99
C ASN A 623 -27.23 -15.79 -41.02
N ASN A 624 -26.69 -15.54 -42.21
CA ASN A 624 -25.25 -15.32 -42.40
C ASN A 624 -24.77 -13.94 -41.93
N ASP A 625 -25.68 -13.05 -41.53
CA ASP A 625 -25.34 -11.71 -41.01
C ASP A 625 -24.94 -11.74 -39.53
N ILE A 626 -25.17 -12.86 -38.84
CA ILE A 626 -24.83 -13.06 -37.42
C ILE A 626 -23.35 -13.46 -37.28
N PRO A 627 -22.64 -13.06 -36.19
CA PRO A 627 -21.23 -13.36 -36.01
C PRO A 627 -20.95 -14.87 -36.07
N ILE A 628 -20.02 -15.31 -36.93
CA ILE A 628 -19.71 -16.75 -37.07
C ILE A 628 -19.15 -17.29 -35.76
N ARG A 629 -18.35 -16.49 -35.03
CA ARG A 629 -17.74 -16.85 -33.74
C ARG A 629 -18.77 -17.26 -32.67
N SER A 630 -20.04 -16.92 -32.88
CA SER A 630 -21.14 -17.28 -31.98
C SER A 630 -21.84 -18.59 -32.32
N SER A 631 -21.61 -19.18 -33.50
CA SER A 631 -22.39 -20.28 -34.12
C SER A 631 -23.90 -20.00 -34.33
N LEU A 632 -24.40 -18.83 -33.92
CA LEU A 632 -25.81 -18.45 -34.04
C LEU A 632 -26.23 -18.14 -35.48
N ASN A 633 -25.28 -18.06 -36.41
CA ASN A 633 -25.56 -17.92 -37.83
C ASN A 633 -26.27 -19.16 -38.41
N ASP A 634 -26.11 -20.33 -37.78
CA ASP A 634 -26.73 -21.60 -38.19
C ASP A 634 -28.08 -21.87 -37.50
N GLN A 635 -28.81 -22.90 -37.95
CA GLN A 635 -30.11 -23.28 -37.36
C GLN A 635 -29.97 -23.88 -35.95
N THR A 636 -28.81 -24.43 -35.64
CA THR A 636 -28.48 -25.00 -34.35
C THR A 636 -27.14 -24.42 -33.94
N SER A 637 -27.08 -23.78 -32.78
CA SER A 637 -25.83 -23.29 -32.24
C SER A 637 -24.97 -24.43 -31.70
N ASP A 638 -23.72 -24.12 -31.40
CA ASP A 638 -22.90 -24.89 -30.48
C ASP A 638 -23.59 -25.07 -29.13
N ILE A 639 -23.17 -26.12 -28.44
CA ILE A 639 -23.52 -26.36 -27.05
C ILE A 639 -22.50 -25.67 -26.19
N VAL A 640 -22.96 -24.68 -25.44
CA VAL A 640 -22.13 -23.88 -24.55
C VAL A 640 -22.38 -24.27 -23.12
N GLY A 641 -21.31 -24.36 -22.34
CA GLY A 641 -21.42 -24.70 -20.93
C GLY A 641 -20.31 -24.11 -20.10
N LYS A 642 -20.60 -23.98 -18.81
CA LYS A 642 -19.63 -23.59 -17.79
C LYS A 642 -19.89 -24.37 -16.52
N GLY A 643 -18.83 -24.68 -15.79
CA GLY A 643 -18.96 -25.31 -14.49
C GLY A 643 -17.74 -25.11 -13.64
N PHE A 644 -17.94 -25.23 -12.33
CA PHE A 644 -16.85 -25.33 -11.39
C PHE A 644 -17.17 -26.37 -10.32
N ILE A 645 -16.11 -26.91 -9.73
CA ILE A 645 -16.20 -27.81 -8.58
C ILE A 645 -15.10 -27.46 -7.57
N LYS A 646 -15.50 -27.25 -6.32
CA LYS A 646 -14.61 -27.20 -5.17
C LYS A 646 -14.45 -28.61 -4.63
N LEU A 647 -13.38 -29.32 -5.01
CA LEU A 647 -13.12 -30.69 -4.56
C LEU A 647 -12.85 -30.74 -3.05
N ASN A 648 -12.25 -29.68 -2.52
CA ASN A 648 -12.10 -29.38 -1.10
C ASN A 648 -11.92 -27.84 -0.94
N GLU A 649 -11.71 -27.36 0.28
CA GLU A 649 -11.51 -25.91 0.54
C GLU A 649 -10.24 -25.34 -0.13
N ASN A 650 -9.34 -26.21 -0.61
CA ASN A 650 -8.04 -25.86 -1.16
C ASN A 650 -7.97 -25.98 -2.68
N LEU A 651 -8.88 -26.71 -3.34
CA LEU A 651 -8.79 -27.04 -4.77
C LEU A 651 -10.12 -26.73 -5.47
N ARG A 652 -10.06 -25.74 -6.36
CA ARG A 652 -11.15 -25.36 -7.26
C ARG A 652 -10.74 -25.67 -8.69
N LEU A 653 -11.59 -26.41 -9.40
CA LEU A 653 -11.48 -26.65 -10.83
C LEU A 653 -12.65 -25.97 -11.51
N GLU A 654 -12.41 -25.33 -12.65
CA GLU A 654 -13.45 -24.71 -13.46
C GLU A 654 -13.19 -24.92 -14.94
N ASN A 655 -14.28 -24.93 -15.71
CA ASN A 655 -14.22 -25.16 -17.13
C ASN A 655 -15.35 -24.41 -17.84
N GLU A 656 -15.02 -23.76 -18.94
CA GLU A 656 -15.97 -23.21 -19.91
C GLU A 656 -15.69 -23.85 -21.27
N PHE A 657 -16.73 -24.27 -21.97
CA PHE A 657 -16.57 -24.96 -23.24
C PHE A 657 -17.66 -24.59 -24.26
N SER A 658 -17.33 -24.78 -25.54
CA SER A 658 -18.23 -24.76 -26.68
C SER A 658 -17.97 -26.01 -27.52
N LEU A 659 -18.99 -26.86 -27.65
CA LEU A 659 -18.94 -28.06 -28.50
C LEU A 659 -19.74 -27.82 -29.78
N ASP A 660 -19.22 -28.30 -30.91
CA ASP A 660 -19.93 -28.23 -32.17
C ASP A 660 -21.31 -28.90 -32.08
N GLN A 661 -22.26 -28.42 -32.87
CA GLN A 661 -23.62 -28.97 -32.96
C GLN A 661 -23.66 -30.50 -33.21
N ASN A 662 -22.61 -31.09 -33.79
CA ASN A 662 -22.48 -32.52 -34.04
C ASN A 662 -21.79 -33.32 -32.90
N PHE A 663 -21.35 -32.66 -31.82
CA PHE A 663 -20.61 -33.20 -30.68
C PHE A 663 -19.22 -33.81 -30.98
N ASN A 664 -18.71 -33.68 -32.20
CA ASN A 664 -17.44 -34.27 -32.61
C ASN A 664 -16.25 -33.35 -32.34
N ASP A 665 -16.46 -32.03 -32.41
CA ASP A 665 -15.40 -31.04 -32.32
C ASP A 665 -15.59 -30.12 -31.10
N VAL A 666 -14.47 -29.77 -30.47
CA VAL A 666 -14.41 -28.78 -29.39
C VAL A 666 -13.99 -27.46 -30.02
N ASN A 667 -14.90 -26.49 -30.07
CA ASN A 667 -14.64 -25.17 -30.66
C ASN A 667 -14.00 -24.22 -29.63
N TYR A 668 -14.33 -24.38 -28.34
CA TYR A 668 -13.73 -23.62 -27.24
C TYR A 668 -13.57 -24.50 -26.01
N ASN A 669 -12.45 -24.37 -25.33
CA ASN A 669 -12.22 -25.00 -24.03
C ASN A 669 -11.27 -24.15 -23.20
N GLU A 670 -11.78 -23.60 -22.11
CA GLU A 670 -10.99 -22.92 -21.09
C GLU A 670 -11.06 -23.73 -19.80
N PHE A 671 -9.92 -24.24 -19.36
CA PHE A 671 -9.81 -24.99 -18.11
C PHE A 671 -8.96 -24.23 -17.11
N GLY A 672 -9.51 -24.02 -15.92
CA GLY A 672 -8.86 -23.36 -14.79
C GLY A 672 -8.71 -24.30 -13.60
N GLY A 673 -7.53 -24.30 -12.98
CA GLY A 673 -7.27 -24.99 -11.72
C GLY A 673 -6.59 -24.06 -10.73
N ASN A 674 -7.19 -23.90 -9.56
CA ASN A 674 -6.63 -23.14 -8.44
C ASN A 674 -6.46 -24.07 -7.23
N LEU A 675 -5.22 -24.21 -6.77
CA LEU A 675 -4.82 -25.00 -5.61
C LEU A 675 -4.17 -24.10 -4.56
N VAL A 676 -4.83 -23.87 -3.44
CA VAL A 676 -4.31 -23.15 -2.27
C VAL A 676 -4.18 -24.15 -1.12
N SER A 677 -2.97 -24.66 -0.89
CA SER A 677 -2.70 -25.66 0.16
C SER A 677 -1.60 -25.16 1.10
N GLY A 678 -2.02 -24.58 2.22
CA GLY A 678 -1.13 -24.05 3.25
C GLY A 678 -0.22 -22.95 2.68
N LYS A 679 1.04 -23.30 2.46
CA LYS A 679 2.10 -22.42 1.95
C LYS A 679 2.24 -22.42 0.42
N LEU A 680 1.41 -23.19 -0.27
CA LEU A 680 1.45 -23.33 -1.73
C LEU A 680 0.19 -22.72 -2.34
N ASN A 681 0.37 -21.87 -3.34
CA ASN A 681 -0.68 -21.38 -4.23
C ASN A 681 -0.26 -21.68 -5.67
N PHE A 682 -1.02 -22.53 -6.34
CA PHE A 682 -0.76 -22.95 -7.71
C PHE A 682 -1.98 -22.67 -8.58
N ASN A 683 -1.75 -21.95 -9.67
CA ASN A 683 -2.74 -21.66 -10.69
C ASN A 683 -2.32 -22.28 -12.01
N LEU A 684 -3.30 -22.85 -12.71
CA LEU A 684 -3.16 -23.40 -14.04
C LEU A 684 -4.33 -22.91 -14.89
N LYS A 685 -4.01 -22.39 -16.07
CA LYS A 685 -4.99 -22.04 -17.09
C LYS A 685 -4.59 -22.67 -18.41
N TYR A 686 -5.50 -23.41 -19.01
CA TYR A 686 -5.41 -23.94 -20.36
C TYR A 686 -6.51 -23.28 -21.19
N LEU A 687 -6.16 -22.75 -22.36
CA LEU A 687 -7.10 -22.19 -23.32
C LEU A 687 -6.87 -22.84 -24.67
N GLU A 688 -7.95 -23.31 -25.28
CA GLU A 688 -8.00 -23.83 -26.63
C GLU A 688 -9.19 -23.22 -27.37
N GLU A 689 -8.89 -22.55 -28.48
CA GLU A 689 -9.86 -22.04 -29.45
C GLU A 689 -9.60 -22.73 -30.78
N ASN A 690 -10.65 -23.30 -31.39
CA ASN A 690 -10.59 -24.01 -32.67
C ASN A 690 -11.68 -23.51 -33.63
N ASN A 691 -11.57 -23.92 -34.90
CA ASN A 691 -12.59 -23.76 -35.94
C ASN A 691 -13.06 -22.30 -36.10
N HIS A 692 -14.35 -22.03 -35.88
CA HIS A 692 -14.95 -20.73 -36.07
C HIS A 692 -14.71 -19.77 -34.90
N ILE A 693 -14.16 -20.25 -33.79
CA ILE A 693 -13.89 -19.43 -32.59
C ILE A 693 -12.50 -18.79 -32.65
N GLY A 694 -11.50 -19.52 -33.12
CA GLY A 694 -10.13 -19.03 -33.22
C GLY A 694 -9.12 -20.16 -33.42
N SER A 695 -7.84 -19.84 -33.20
CA SER A 695 -6.72 -20.79 -33.25
C SER A 695 -5.77 -20.61 -32.05
N THR A 696 -6.24 -19.95 -30.99
CA THR A 696 -5.43 -19.67 -29.81
C THR A 696 -5.31 -20.94 -28.97
N ASN A 697 -4.08 -21.41 -28.74
CA ASN A 697 -3.83 -22.54 -27.85
C ASN A 697 -2.65 -22.24 -26.93
N TYR A 698 -2.89 -22.15 -25.62
CA TYR A 698 -1.81 -21.92 -24.65
C TYR A 698 -2.08 -22.53 -23.28
N ILE A 699 -0.97 -22.76 -22.57
CA ILE A 699 -0.96 -23.09 -21.16
C ILE A 699 -0.24 -21.98 -20.38
N LYS A 700 -0.85 -21.52 -19.28
CA LYS A 700 -0.28 -20.57 -18.34
C LYS A 700 -0.29 -21.19 -16.95
N SER A 701 0.78 -21.01 -16.19
CA SER A 701 0.85 -21.42 -14.80
C SER A 701 1.55 -20.37 -13.95
N ASP A 702 1.02 -20.18 -12.74
CA ASP A 702 1.54 -19.28 -11.72
C ASP A 702 1.67 -20.07 -10.40
N LEU A 703 2.89 -20.29 -9.93
CA LEU A 703 3.21 -21.06 -8.72
C LEU A 703 3.86 -20.14 -7.68
N LYS A 704 3.21 -19.97 -6.53
CA LYS A 704 3.75 -19.30 -5.35
C LYS A 704 3.95 -20.30 -4.22
N VAL A 705 5.15 -20.34 -3.66
CA VAL A 705 5.51 -21.22 -2.54
C VAL A 705 6.16 -20.40 -1.43
N GLU A 706 5.55 -20.40 -0.25
CA GLU A 706 6.17 -19.91 0.99
C GLU A 706 7.09 -21.01 1.54
N LEU A 707 8.39 -20.85 1.39
CA LEU A 707 9.39 -21.82 1.87
C LEU A 707 9.45 -21.83 3.40
N ASN A 708 9.32 -20.66 4.02
CA ASN A 708 9.29 -20.45 5.47
C ASN A 708 8.64 -19.09 5.78
N GLU A 709 8.62 -18.66 7.05
CA GLU A 709 8.03 -17.37 7.46
C GLU A 709 8.74 -16.14 6.88
N PHE A 710 9.91 -16.33 6.27
CA PHE A 710 10.77 -15.28 5.76
C PHE A 710 11.10 -15.40 4.28
N SER A 711 10.58 -16.39 3.57
CA SER A 711 11.00 -16.65 2.19
C SER A 711 9.84 -17.18 1.37
N GLU A 712 9.59 -16.54 0.24
CA GLU A 712 8.65 -16.97 -0.78
C GLU A 712 9.34 -17.05 -2.15
N MET A 713 8.87 -17.97 -2.98
CA MET A 713 9.32 -18.18 -4.35
C MET A 713 8.11 -18.14 -5.28
N ASN A 714 8.22 -17.38 -6.36
CA ASN A 714 7.18 -17.28 -7.38
C ASN A 714 7.75 -17.76 -8.72
N PHE A 715 7.00 -18.56 -9.45
CA PHE A 715 7.34 -19.02 -10.78
C PHE A 715 6.12 -18.84 -11.69
N ASP A 716 6.29 -18.08 -12.76
CA ASP A 716 5.25 -17.89 -13.77
C ASP A 716 5.77 -18.35 -15.12
N PHE A 717 4.88 -18.96 -15.91
CA PHE A 717 5.22 -19.51 -17.20
C PHE A 717 4.02 -19.44 -18.13
N ARG A 718 4.28 -19.08 -19.39
CA ARG A 718 3.30 -19.17 -20.47
C ARG A 718 3.93 -19.80 -21.70
N ARG A 719 3.25 -20.79 -22.26
CA ARG A 719 3.63 -21.45 -23.50
C ARG A 719 2.47 -21.49 -24.46
N ASN A 720 2.74 -21.05 -25.68
CA ASN A 720 1.88 -21.23 -26.82
C ASN A 720 2.04 -22.66 -27.32
N LEU A 721 0.94 -23.41 -27.33
CA LEU A 721 0.91 -24.81 -27.76
C LEU A 721 0.67 -24.93 -29.26
N GLU A 722 0.13 -23.89 -29.91
CA GLU A 722 -0.04 -23.82 -31.37
C GLU A 722 1.32 -23.68 -32.08
N THR A 723 2.17 -22.78 -31.59
CA THR A 723 3.52 -22.57 -32.15
C THR A 723 4.60 -23.42 -31.49
N GLU A 724 4.21 -24.27 -30.52
CA GLU A 724 5.07 -25.03 -29.62
C GLU A 724 6.12 -24.18 -28.83
N SER A 725 6.00 -22.86 -28.82
CA SER A 725 6.98 -21.93 -28.26
C SER A 725 6.62 -21.42 -26.85
N THR A 726 7.60 -21.39 -25.95
CA THR A 726 7.47 -20.66 -24.67
C THR A 726 7.44 -19.16 -24.95
N GLU A 727 6.48 -18.42 -24.41
CA GLU A 727 6.42 -16.96 -24.57
C GLU A 727 7.28 -16.27 -23.51
N PHE A 728 7.15 -16.71 -22.25
CA PHE A 728 7.99 -16.25 -21.15
C PHE A 728 8.03 -17.26 -20.00
N TYR A 729 9.06 -17.12 -19.17
CA TYR A 729 9.02 -17.57 -17.79
C TYR A 729 9.69 -16.55 -16.86
N SER A 730 9.19 -16.47 -15.64
CA SER A 730 9.73 -15.65 -14.56
C SER A 730 9.96 -16.50 -13.32
N LEU A 731 11.04 -16.21 -12.62
CA LEU A 731 11.35 -16.78 -11.33
C LEU A 731 11.70 -15.65 -10.37
N ALA A 732 10.95 -15.51 -9.28
CA ALA A 732 11.27 -14.60 -8.20
C ALA A 732 11.55 -15.35 -6.91
N TYR A 733 12.50 -14.83 -6.15
CA TYR A 733 12.75 -15.21 -4.76
C TYR A 733 12.71 -13.94 -3.90
N ASN A 734 11.81 -13.93 -2.92
CA ASN A 734 11.68 -12.82 -1.97
C ASN A 734 12.04 -13.32 -0.58
N TYR A 735 12.98 -12.63 0.06
CA TYR A 735 13.31 -12.74 1.47
C TYR A 735 12.64 -11.58 2.23
N LEU A 736 11.79 -11.90 3.19
CA LEU A 736 11.00 -10.96 3.96
C LEU A 736 11.19 -11.20 5.45
N ASN A 737 11.61 -10.22 6.21
CA ASN A 737 11.49 -10.28 7.67
C ASN A 737 10.85 -9.00 8.23
N ASP A 738 10.85 -8.85 9.54
CA ASP A 738 10.25 -7.73 10.28
C ASP A 738 10.82 -6.35 9.87
N CYS A 739 12.08 -6.30 9.42
CA CYS A 739 12.80 -5.05 9.20
C CYS A 739 13.55 -4.95 7.84
N LEU A 740 13.63 -6.03 7.06
CA LEU A 740 14.38 -6.15 5.80
C LEU A 740 13.55 -6.94 4.79
N ARG A 741 13.42 -6.40 3.57
CA ARG A 741 12.87 -7.08 2.40
C ARG A 741 13.92 -7.10 1.29
N ALA A 742 14.17 -8.24 0.68
CA ALA A 742 15.07 -8.35 -0.47
C ALA A 742 14.45 -9.30 -1.50
N GLY A 743 14.46 -8.92 -2.77
CA GLY A 743 13.93 -9.76 -3.84
C GLY A 743 14.84 -9.79 -5.05
N VAL A 744 14.94 -10.97 -5.67
CA VAL A 744 15.60 -11.21 -6.94
C VAL A 744 14.58 -11.76 -7.91
N VAL A 745 14.48 -11.18 -9.10
CA VAL A 745 13.58 -11.62 -10.17
C VAL A 745 14.39 -11.89 -11.42
N PHE A 746 14.32 -13.11 -11.94
CA PHE A 746 14.80 -13.46 -13.27
C PHE A 746 13.60 -13.60 -14.21
N ARG A 747 13.64 -12.96 -15.37
CA ARG A 747 12.59 -13.07 -16.39
C ARG A 747 13.22 -13.25 -17.76
N ARG A 748 12.74 -14.26 -18.50
CA ARG A 748 13.10 -14.50 -19.89
C ARG A 748 11.87 -14.34 -20.78
N LYS A 749 11.99 -13.52 -21.82
CA LYS A 749 10.99 -13.35 -22.88
C LYS A 749 11.55 -13.88 -24.21
N PHE A 750 10.71 -14.58 -24.95
CA PHE A 750 11.08 -15.26 -26.20
C PHE A 750 10.38 -14.72 -27.45
N TYR A 751 9.57 -13.67 -27.34
CA TYR A 751 9.01 -13.02 -28.53
C TYR A 751 9.95 -11.93 -29.04
N GLU A 752 9.89 -11.67 -30.34
CA GLU A 752 10.55 -10.54 -31.01
C GLU A 752 9.48 -9.66 -31.65
N ASP A 753 9.62 -8.34 -31.53
CA ASP A 753 8.76 -7.35 -32.19
C ASP A 753 9.56 -6.07 -32.48
N ARG A 754 9.89 -5.81 -33.76
CA ARG A 754 10.66 -4.63 -34.20
C ARG A 754 12.02 -4.55 -33.50
N ASP A 755 12.22 -3.60 -32.58
CA ASP A 755 13.43 -3.44 -31.77
C ASP A 755 13.37 -4.16 -30.41
N LEU A 756 12.30 -4.93 -30.16
CA LEU A 756 12.23 -5.92 -29.09
C LEU A 756 12.86 -7.22 -29.57
N GLU A 757 14.00 -7.55 -28.95
CA GLU A 757 14.71 -8.80 -29.12
C GLU A 757 14.41 -9.75 -27.95
N HIS A 758 14.75 -11.04 -28.11
CA HIS A 758 14.77 -11.97 -26.98
C HIS A 758 15.55 -11.38 -25.80
N SER A 759 14.93 -11.42 -24.61
CA SER A 759 15.50 -10.77 -23.45
C SER A 759 15.57 -11.65 -22.22
N ASP A 760 16.77 -11.68 -21.63
CA ASP A 760 17.00 -12.15 -20.27
C ASP A 760 17.13 -10.91 -19.39
N SER A 761 16.41 -10.88 -18.28
CA SER A 761 16.45 -9.78 -17.30
C SER A 761 16.62 -10.31 -15.89
N LEU A 762 17.48 -9.66 -15.13
CA LEU A 762 17.73 -9.90 -13.72
C LEU A 762 17.51 -8.60 -12.95
N MET A 763 16.57 -8.61 -12.01
CA MET A 763 16.25 -7.46 -11.17
C MET A 763 16.55 -7.77 -9.72
N PHE A 764 17.14 -6.79 -9.03
CA PHE A 764 17.41 -6.87 -7.59
C PHE A 764 16.91 -5.61 -6.89
N LYS A 765 16.16 -5.79 -5.81
CA LYS A 765 15.71 -4.70 -4.95
C LYS A 765 15.80 -5.12 -3.49
N ILE A 766 16.26 -4.18 -2.69
CA ILE A 766 16.32 -4.30 -1.24
C ILE A 766 15.55 -3.15 -0.60
N SER A 767 14.89 -3.38 0.52
CA SER A 767 14.22 -2.36 1.31
C SER A 767 14.44 -2.60 2.79
N LEU A 768 14.74 -1.53 3.51
CA LEU A 768 15.02 -1.53 4.94
C LEU A 768 13.91 -0.77 5.63
N ILE A 769 13.18 -1.40 6.53
CA ILE A 769 12.07 -0.78 7.25
C ILE A 769 12.63 -0.21 8.57
N PRO A 770 12.40 1.08 8.90
CA PRO A 770 11.50 2.05 8.24
C PRO A 770 12.20 3.02 7.26
N LEU A 771 13.44 2.76 6.85
CA LEU A 771 14.26 3.68 6.03
C LEU A 771 13.88 3.73 4.54
N GLY A 772 13.01 2.83 4.05
CA GLY A 772 12.59 2.75 2.67
C GLY A 772 11.21 2.13 2.49
N ASP A 773 10.64 2.28 1.30
CA ASP A 773 9.29 1.82 0.97
C ASP A 773 9.08 0.33 1.27
N ALA A 774 7.92 -0.01 1.84
CA ALA A 774 7.56 -1.38 2.22
C ALA A 774 7.37 -2.36 1.03
N PHE A 775 7.56 -1.94 -0.22
CA PHE A 775 7.32 -2.79 -1.39
C PHE A 775 8.56 -3.60 -1.79
N ALA A 776 8.46 -4.94 -1.76
CA ALA A 776 9.40 -5.84 -2.43
C ALA A 776 9.31 -5.65 -3.96
N PRO A 777 10.31 -6.08 -4.77
CA PRO A 777 10.09 -6.18 -6.21
C PRO A 777 9.00 -7.23 -6.42
N ALA A 778 7.84 -6.79 -6.89
CA ALA A 778 6.77 -7.70 -7.28
C ALA A 778 6.96 -8.03 -8.76
N ILE A 779 6.76 -9.31 -9.11
CA ILE A 779 6.29 -9.62 -10.46
C ILE A 779 4.87 -9.04 -10.50
N LYS A 780 4.67 -7.97 -11.27
CA LYS A 780 3.32 -7.54 -11.65
C LYS A 780 3.02 -8.15 -13.02
#